data_AF-A0A1Z5KKK6-F1
#
_entry.id   AF-A0A1Z5KKK6-F1
#
_cell.length_a   1.000
_cell.length_b   1.000
_cell.length_c   1.000
_cell.angle_alpha   90.00
_cell.angle_beta   90.00
_cell.angle_gamma   90.00
#
_symmetry.space_group_name_H-M   'P 1'
#
loop_
_entity.id
_entity.type
_entity.pdbx_description
1 polymer ?
#
loop_
_entity_poly.entity_id
_entity_poly.type
_entity_poly.pdbx_seq_one_letter_code
_entity_poly.pdbx_strand_id
1 'polypeptide(L)'
;MGVGFRRFLKRKSDASPARKYPTGSQHDSSASQDSFSSFSAPLHAPENSMSRTEVTNTVRSCIQQLKSQHEEQALDALKRLFALSSPEDPNASFRQRNMICVVGDALLPVLFSYIDSADGVYIQTALLVINNLSTVAENKQPLAMQGAAILARVLARDPSCHLAAIILVNLTFCDAELRRDLVLKKDFLLVETLALTLLTCSMDELEFCSKGEPALSLPADAALKELIHENDLVFGICDTSPSKACYPNTLKWAISALKNLTRPSKYDVVAHAVLDSGIVPHILRLATLKENDSEEWKLIQDAALYIIVHLTAIPSARPQLREVVPSALSVLTLHQSTSEVPHKALFQKVKARIAIAFLCGSEGHYGQPVCPRSMRENNENSVSLGRDVGSCTHLFMSDAEAAQLVELLANMLHQRSKDGPAGYSSSTFSVKYILFAIRCLLTQTHNQTCIAKTLALPCNALLTKALAMHLWQPEIIHLDPEAAEHAIFCLYLMSNHGFRTPFLPKEYGNDLDLKKSLAAKVFHSYRKRADITLAGKHAAEQLLLRLRYMTFQGSVSDLNMTICPSTQASDYAFDPQLLNASQSVIVTKLTFGACPRKDIFDRPILRRRAHHENKVMPVFGRDADYFPSALQAAQEFSFGSTKVRHVGQIDVVLIANNIANSANGQKTQSYSFVWNWQEEIVHNPNKLKKKHRSRRLSSHSFMNCSSHKSRSGIAKTVLSQLNLDRLCFSETA
;
A
#
# COMPACT_ATOMS: atom_id res chain seq x y z
N MET A 1 -45.62 4.80 -8.16
CA MET A 1 -45.12 3.85 -9.16
C MET A 1 -43.84 3.24 -8.60
N GLY A 2 -43.75 2.03 -8.06
CA GLY A 2 -44.57 0.85 -8.23
C GLY A 2 -43.77 -0.23 -8.96
N VAL A 3 -42.95 -0.98 -8.21
CA VAL A 3 -42.51 -2.37 -8.45
C VAL A 3 -41.55 -2.67 -9.62
N GLY A 4 -40.43 -3.35 -9.32
CA GLY A 4 -39.96 -4.45 -10.17
C GLY A 4 -38.45 -4.54 -10.50
N PHE A 5 -37.63 -4.98 -9.55
CA PHE A 5 -36.33 -5.60 -9.89
C PHE A 5 -36.07 -6.83 -9.01
N ARG A 6 -36.70 -7.95 -9.39
CA ARG A 6 -36.29 -9.30 -8.97
C ARG A 6 -36.42 -10.23 -10.18
N ARG A 7 -35.29 -10.62 -10.77
CA ARG A 7 -35.01 -11.91 -11.43
C ARG A 7 -33.76 -11.76 -12.29
N PHE A 8 -32.64 -12.32 -11.84
CA PHE A 8 -31.72 -13.05 -12.71
C PHE A 8 -30.73 -13.79 -11.81
N LEU A 9 -30.81 -15.13 -11.82
CA LEU A 9 -29.70 -16.10 -11.74
C LEU A 9 -30.30 -17.49 -11.53
N LYS A 10 -30.62 -18.16 -12.64
CA LYS A 10 -30.75 -19.61 -12.72
C LYS A 10 -29.72 -20.07 -13.74
N ARG A 11 -28.54 -20.49 -13.30
CA ARG A 11 -27.59 -21.23 -14.13
C ARG A 11 -27.34 -22.59 -13.49
N LYS A 12 -27.52 -23.61 -14.34
CA LYS A 12 -27.32 -25.03 -14.08
C LYS A 12 -25.88 -25.29 -13.63
N SER A 13 -25.75 -26.06 -12.57
CA SER A 13 -24.51 -26.69 -12.13
C SER A 13 -24.35 -28.03 -12.84
N ASP A 14 -23.49 -28.09 -13.84
CA ASP A 14 -22.91 -29.36 -14.29
C ASP A 14 -21.68 -29.63 -13.42
N ALA A 15 -21.79 -30.66 -12.60
CA ALA A 15 -20.74 -31.11 -11.69
C ALA A 15 -19.66 -31.85 -12.49
N SER A 16 -18.41 -31.39 -12.36
CA SER A 16 -17.21 -32.15 -12.69
C SER A 16 -16.40 -32.41 -11.41
N PRO A 17 -15.75 -33.58 -11.28
CA PRO A 17 -15.28 -34.08 -10.00
C PRO A 17 -14.04 -33.35 -9.48
N ALA A 18 -13.99 -33.21 -8.17
CA ALA A 18 -12.95 -32.57 -7.39
C ALA A 18 -11.55 -33.11 -7.72
N ARG A 19 -10.66 -32.23 -8.18
CA ARG A 19 -9.21 -32.46 -8.14
C ARG A 19 -8.76 -32.44 -6.69
N LYS A 20 -8.16 -33.55 -6.23
CA LYS A 20 -7.40 -33.61 -4.98
C LYS A 20 -6.21 -32.66 -5.09
N TYR A 21 -6.15 -31.67 -4.20
CA TYR A 21 -4.95 -30.86 -3.99
C TYR A 21 -3.90 -31.70 -3.25
N PRO A 22 -2.60 -31.52 -3.54
CA PRO A 22 -1.54 -32.16 -2.77
C PRO A 22 -1.45 -31.50 -1.38
N THR A 23 -1.35 -32.33 -0.35
CA THR A 23 -1.00 -31.93 1.01
C THR A 23 0.40 -31.30 1.01
N GLY A 24 0.46 -29.98 1.19
CA GLY A 24 1.71 -29.24 1.35
C GLY A 24 2.43 -29.63 2.64
N SER A 25 3.75 -29.75 2.52
CA SER A 25 4.70 -30.01 3.60
C SER A 25 4.58 -28.98 4.73
N GLN A 26 4.43 -29.47 5.95
CA GLN A 26 4.52 -28.67 7.17
C GLN A 26 5.92 -28.05 7.29
N HIS A 27 5.99 -26.73 7.19
CA HIS A 27 7.09 -25.96 7.74
C HIS A 27 6.67 -25.50 9.13
N ASP A 28 7.30 -26.08 10.16
CA ASP A 28 7.18 -25.66 11.54
C ASP A 28 7.54 -24.18 11.68
N SER A 29 6.52 -23.38 11.97
CA SER A 29 6.66 -22.00 12.41
C SER A 29 6.40 -21.97 13.91
N SER A 30 7.44 -22.27 14.69
CA SER A 30 7.45 -22.10 16.14
C SER A 30 7.42 -20.61 16.47
N ALA A 31 6.24 -20.11 16.82
CA ALA A 31 6.10 -18.84 17.51
C ALA A 31 6.66 -18.98 18.94
N SER A 32 7.65 -18.16 19.27
CA SER A 32 8.33 -18.14 20.57
C SER A 32 7.38 -17.70 21.69
N GLN A 33 7.15 -18.61 22.64
CA GLN A 33 6.83 -18.27 24.02
C GLN A 33 8.10 -17.77 24.72
N ASP A 34 7.93 -16.85 25.66
CA ASP A 34 9.00 -16.22 26.44
C ASP A 34 9.87 -17.24 27.19
N SER A 35 11.14 -16.86 27.32
CA SER A 35 12.26 -17.58 27.90
C SER A 35 12.01 -18.11 29.33
N PHE A 36 12.03 -19.43 29.48
CA PHE A 36 12.45 -20.12 30.70
C PHE A 36 13.60 -21.08 30.39
N SER A 37 14.66 -20.97 31.17
CA SER A 37 15.90 -21.74 31.05
C SER A 37 15.67 -23.25 31.28
N SER A 38 16.22 -24.06 30.40
CA SER A 38 16.13 -25.52 30.39
C SER A 38 17.04 -26.17 31.45
N PHE A 39 16.42 -26.85 32.42
CA PHE A 39 17.00 -28.03 33.08
C PHE A 39 16.26 -29.26 32.55
N SER A 40 16.95 -30.11 31.80
CA SER A 40 16.38 -31.34 31.24
C SER A 40 16.73 -32.53 32.13
N ALA A 41 15.71 -33.10 32.77
CA ALA A 41 15.71 -34.47 33.29
C ALA A 41 14.49 -35.20 32.69
N PRO A 42 14.58 -36.52 32.42
CA PRO A 42 13.49 -37.28 31.81
C PRO A 42 12.39 -37.54 32.86
N LEU A 43 11.28 -36.80 32.76
CA LEU A 43 10.07 -37.05 33.53
C LEU A 43 9.20 -38.08 32.77
N HIS A 44 8.92 -39.20 33.42
CA HIS A 44 7.89 -40.15 33.00
C HIS A 44 6.53 -39.45 32.98
N ALA A 45 5.89 -39.37 31.81
CA ALA A 45 4.54 -38.82 31.66
C ALA A 45 3.52 -39.75 32.36
N PRO A 46 2.53 -39.22 33.08
CA PRO A 46 1.49 -40.02 33.74
C PRO A 46 0.57 -40.68 32.71
N GLU A 47 0.29 -41.99 32.86
CA GLU A 47 -0.54 -42.83 31.97
C GLU A 47 -2.05 -42.52 31.97
N ASN A 48 -2.52 -41.46 32.63
CA ASN A 48 -3.97 -41.18 32.78
C ASN A 48 -4.51 -40.20 31.73
N SER A 49 -4.33 -40.47 30.43
CA SER A 49 -5.00 -39.70 29.38
C SER A 49 -6.44 -40.20 29.19
N MET A 50 -7.45 -39.32 29.34
CA MET A 50 -8.85 -39.68 29.09
C MET A 50 -9.06 -40.24 27.68
N SER A 51 -9.82 -41.33 27.58
CA SER A 51 -10.13 -41.94 26.29
C SER A 51 -11.06 -41.04 25.44
N ARG A 52 -11.02 -41.21 24.11
CA ARG A 52 -11.91 -40.47 23.18
C ARG A 52 -13.39 -40.59 23.56
N THR A 53 -13.78 -41.78 24.01
CA THR A 53 -15.16 -42.09 24.40
C THR A 53 -15.54 -41.39 25.71
N GLU A 54 -14.64 -41.32 26.67
CA GLU A 54 -14.85 -40.59 27.93
C GLU A 54 -15.04 -39.10 27.69
N VAL A 55 -14.13 -38.46 26.94
CA VAL A 55 -14.27 -37.03 26.59
C VAL A 55 -15.61 -36.79 25.90
N THR A 56 -16.01 -37.69 25.00
CA THR A 56 -17.28 -37.59 24.29
C THR A 56 -18.49 -37.68 25.21
N ASN A 57 -18.49 -38.64 26.14
CA ASN A 57 -19.57 -38.81 27.10
C ASN A 57 -19.64 -37.65 28.10
N THR A 58 -18.49 -37.13 28.54
CA THR A 58 -18.42 -35.94 29.40
C THR A 58 -18.99 -34.73 28.70
N VAL A 59 -18.62 -34.46 27.43
CA VAL A 59 -19.18 -33.33 26.67
C VAL A 59 -20.69 -33.47 26.50
N ARG A 60 -21.21 -34.67 26.17
CA ARG A 60 -22.66 -34.91 26.06
C ARG A 60 -23.39 -34.68 27.38
N SER A 61 -22.82 -35.15 28.50
CA SER A 61 -23.37 -34.91 29.84
C SER A 61 -23.43 -33.41 30.15
N CYS A 62 -22.35 -32.68 29.86
CA CYS A 62 -22.30 -31.23 30.03
C CYS A 62 -23.35 -30.51 29.17
N ILE A 63 -23.57 -30.95 27.92
CA ILE A 63 -24.63 -30.40 27.06
C ILE A 63 -26.01 -30.56 27.71
N GLN A 64 -26.32 -31.71 28.31
CA GLN A 64 -27.61 -31.94 28.95
C GLN A 64 -27.78 -31.06 30.20
N GLN A 65 -26.72 -30.89 30.98
CA GLN A 65 -26.73 -30.02 32.16
C GLN A 65 -26.85 -28.54 31.80
N LEU A 66 -26.20 -28.08 30.72
CA LEU A 66 -26.38 -26.70 30.23
C LEU A 66 -27.82 -26.43 29.77
N LYS A 67 -28.56 -27.47 29.38
CA LYS A 67 -29.98 -27.37 29.01
C LYS A 67 -30.93 -27.42 30.21
N SER A 68 -30.48 -27.87 31.39
CA SER A 68 -31.38 -28.25 32.49
C SER A 68 -31.98 -27.07 33.27
N GLN A 69 -31.80 -25.81 32.84
CA GLN A 69 -32.22 -24.57 33.53
C GLN A 69 -31.70 -24.40 34.98
N HIS A 70 -31.01 -25.38 35.55
CA HIS A 70 -30.41 -25.31 36.88
C HIS A 70 -29.02 -24.67 36.81
N GLU A 71 -28.87 -23.46 37.36
CA GLU A 71 -27.62 -22.68 37.32
C GLU A 71 -26.41 -23.43 37.88
N GLU A 72 -26.56 -24.15 39.00
CA GLU A 72 -25.47 -24.91 39.59
C GLU A 72 -24.96 -26.04 38.68
N GLN A 73 -25.89 -26.75 38.03
CA GLN A 73 -25.54 -27.82 37.08
C GLN A 73 -24.88 -27.24 35.83
N ALA A 74 -25.36 -26.09 35.35
CA ALA A 74 -24.76 -25.38 34.23
C ALA A 74 -23.34 -24.91 34.56
N LEU A 75 -23.12 -24.32 35.74
CA LEU A 75 -21.79 -23.89 36.18
C LEU A 75 -20.81 -25.06 36.30
N ASP A 76 -21.24 -26.17 36.90
CA ASP A 76 -20.43 -27.39 37.02
C ASP A 76 -20.09 -27.98 35.62
N ALA A 77 -21.05 -27.96 34.70
CA ALA A 77 -20.82 -28.30 33.30
C ALA A 77 -19.80 -27.37 32.61
N LEU A 78 -19.91 -26.05 32.80
CA LEU A 78 -18.99 -25.07 32.24
C LEU A 78 -17.57 -25.24 32.80
N LYS A 79 -17.42 -25.51 34.09
CA LYS A 79 -16.10 -25.78 34.72
C LYS A 79 -15.45 -27.02 34.13
N ARG A 80 -16.21 -28.10 33.92
CA ARG A 80 -15.72 -29.30 33.24
C ARG A 80 -15.32 -29.02 31.79
N LEU A 81 -16.15 -28.30 31.04
CA LEU A 81 -15.84 -27.91 29.65
C LEU A 81 -14.60 -27.01 29.59
N PHE A 82 -14.43 -26.10 30.54
CA PHE A 82 -13.27 -25.24 30.63
C PHE A 82 -12.00 -26.07 30.84
N ALA A 83 -12.01 -26.99 31.82
CA ALA A 83 -10.90 -27.90 32.07
C ALA A 83 -10.54 -28.74 30.83
N LEU A 84 -11.54 -29.25 30.09
CA LEU A 84 -11.33 -30.01 28.85
C LEU A 84 -10.80 -29.16 27.68
N SER A 85 -11.02 -27.85 27.69
CA SER A 85 -10.60 -26.93 26.64
C SER A 85 -9.27 -26.21 26.93
N SER A 86 -8.77 -26.27 28.17
CA SER A 86 -7.62 -25.49 28.63
C SER A 86 -6.34 -25.87 27.88
N PRO A 87 -5.51 -24.88 27.47
CA PRO A 87 -4.25 -25.14 26.79
C PRO A 87 -3.12 -25.60 27.73
N GLU A 88 -3.29 -25.47 29.05
CA GLU A 88 -2.25 -25.66 30.07
C GLU A 88 -1.95 -27.11 30.41
N ASP A 89 -2.75 -28.08 29.95
CA ASP A 89 -2.41 -29.49 30.07
C ASP A 89 -1.48 -29.89 28.90
N PRO A 90 -0.16 -30.06 29.12
CA PRO A 90 0.76 -30.51 28.07
C PRO A 90 0.45 -31.94 27.59
N ASN A 91 -0.31 -32.72 28.37
CA ASN A 91 -0.76 -34.06 27.99
C ASN A 91 -2.09 -34.05 27.24
N ALA A 92 -2.83 -32.92 27.27
CA ALA A 92 -4.06 -32.78 26.49
C ALA A 92 -3.70 -32.67 25.02
N SER A 93 -3.72 -33.80 24.32
CA SER A 93 -3.40 -33.89 22.90
C SER A 93 -4.18 -32.83 22.11
N PHE A 94 -3.56 -32.25 21.08
CA PHE A 94 -4.22 -31.38 20.09
C PHE A 94 -5.59 -31.93 19.62
N ARG A 95 -5.75 -33.26 19.64
CA ARG A 95 -7.00 -33.97 19.35
C ARG A 95 -8.11 -33.72 20.37
N GLN A 96 -7.83 -33.61 21.67
CA GLN A 96 -8.85 -33.32 22.69
C GLN A 96 -9.45 -31.91 22.51
N ARG A 97 -8.63 -30.91 22.14
CA ARG A 97 -9.09 -29.54 21.84
C ARG A 97 -9.96 -29.47 20.58
N ASN A 98 -9.59 -30.23 19.55
CA ASN A 98 -10.38 -30.37 18.33
C ASN A 98 -11.67 -31.18 18.53
N MET A 99 -11.68 -32.10 19.49
CA MET A 99 -12.81 -33.00 19.71
C MET A 99 -14.07 -32.30 20.19
N ILE A 100 -13.96 -31.14 20.84
CA ILE A 100 -15.12 -30.40 21.34
C ILE A 100 -16.04 -29.94 20.18
N CYS A 101 -15.49 -29.66 18.99
CA CYS A 101 -16.28 -29.39 17.79
C CYS A 101 -16.63 -30.65 17.00
N VAL A 102 -15.79 -31.69 17.01
CA VAL A 102 -16.06 -32.95 16.27
C VAL A 102 -17.15 -33.81 16.95
N VAL A 103 -17.31 -33.72 18.27
CA VAL A 103 -18.22 -34.58 19.04
C VAL A 103 -19.66 -34.07 19.09
N GLY A 104 -19.89 -32.80 18.80
CA GLY A 104 -21.25 -32.30 18.73
C GLY A 104 -21.35 -30.94 18.08
N ASP A 105 -21.86 -30.93 16.84
CA ASP A 105 -22.55 -29.77 16.26
C ASP A 105 -23.59 -29.17 17.23
N ALA A 106 -23.99 -29.91 18.26
CA ALA A 106 -24.89 -29.50 19.33
C ALA A 106 -24.26 -28.68 20.47
N LEU A 107 -22.94 -28.70 20.71
CA LEU A 107 -22.38 -27.96 21.85
C LEU A 107 -22.42 -26.45 21.63
N LEU A 108 -21.94 -25.97 20.47
CA LEU A 108 -21.87 -24.54 20.19
C LEU A 108 -23.25 -23.86 20.24
N PRO A 109 -24.33 -24.42 19.63
CA PRO A 109 -25.67 -23.87 19.79
C PRO A 109 -26.10 -23.77 21.24
N VAL A 110 -25.77 -24.75 22.08
CA VAL A 110 -26.17 -24.77 23.50
C VAL A 110 -25.39 -23.75 24.31
N LEU A 111 -24.07 -23.63 24.10
CA LEU A 111 -23.25 -22.60 24.73
C LEU A 111 -23.70 -21.19 24.33
N PHE A 112 -23.95 -20.96 23.04
CA PHE A 112 -24.39 -19.65 22.57
C PHE A 112 -25.83 -19.33 22.98
N SER A 113 -26.72 -20.33 23.02
CA SER A 113 -28.06 -20.16 23.60
C SER A 113 -27.97 -19.79 25.08
N TYR A 114 -27.08 -20.45 25.83
CA TYR A 114 -26.84 -20.14 27.24
C TYR A 114 -26.31 -18.71 27.41
N ILE A 115 -25.33 -18.30 26.61
CA ILE A 115 -24.77 -16.93 26.63
C ILE A 115 -25.82 -15.87 26.28
N ASP A 116 -26.72 -16.14 25.33
CA ASP A 116 -27.75 -15.18 24.90
C ASP A 116 -28.89 -15.03 25.93
N SER A 117 -29.10 -16.04 26.79
CA SER A 117 -30.17 -16.08 27.80
C SER A 117 -29.73 -15.85 29.24
N ALA A 118 -28.47 -16.09 29.57
CA ALA A 118 -27.96 -15.95 30.94
C ALA A 118 -27.59 -14.50 31.24
N ASP A 119 -27.70 -14.13 32.53
CA ASP A 119 -27.24 -12.84 33.05
C ASP A 119 -26.04 -13.03 34.00
N GLY A 120 -25.19 -12.01 34.10
CA GLY A 120 -24.15 -11.92 35.14
C GLY A 120 -22.98 -12.90 35.02
N VAL A 121 -22.55 -13.45 36.17
CA VAL A 121 -21.25 -14.11 36.36
C VAL A 121 -21.09 -15.38 35.51
N TYR A 122 -22.18 -16.09 35.22
CA TYR A 122 -22.12 -17.35 34.49
C TYR A 122 -21.74 -17.18 33.00
N ILE A 123 -22.01 -16.01 32.43
CA ILE A 123 -21.60 -15.68 31.05
C ILE A 123 -20.08 -15.75 30.95
N GLN A 124 -19.35 -15.27 31.95
CA GLN A 124 -17.88 -15.23 31.93
C GLN A 124 -17.26 -16.62 31.81
N THR A 125 -17.77 -17.61 32.56
CA THR A 125 -17.27 -19.00 32.46
C THR A 125 -17.57 -19.60 31.09
N ALA A 126 -18.75 -19.35 30.52
CA ALA A 126 -19.07 -19.79 29.16
C ALA A 126 -18.17 -19.14 28.10
N LEU A 127 -17.90 -17.84 28.22
CA LEU A 127 -16.99 -17.13 27.34
C LEU A 127 -15.54 -17.64 27.46
N LEU A 128 -15.08 -18.06 28.65
CA LEU A 128 -13.75 -18.67 28.80
C LEU A 128 -13.64 -19.98 28.02
N VAL A 129 -14.68 -20.83 28.06
CA VAL A 129 -14.74 -22.04 27.23
C VAL A 129 -14.66 -21.67 25.75
N ILE A 130 -15.48 -20.70 25.29
CA ILE A 130 -15.48 -20.27 23.89
C ILE A 130 -14.13 -19.66 23.48
N ASN A 131 -13.48 -18.91 24.36
CA ASN A 131 -12.17 -18.32 24.10
C ASN A 131 -11.13 -19.40 23.79
N ASN A 132 -11.05 -20.43 24.64
CA ASN A 132 -10.16 -21.57 24.40
C ASN A 132 -10.46 -22.24 23.06
N LEU A 133 -11.74 -22.47 22.76
CA LEU A 133 -12.16 -23.07 21.48
C LEU A 133 -11.84 -22.19 20.26
N SER A 134 -11.89 -20.87 20.40
CA SER A 134 -11.68 -19.91 19.29
C SER A 134 -10.23 -19.81 18.82
N THR A 135 -9.28 -20.28 19.63
CA THR A 135 -7.85 -20.31 19.24
C THR A 135 -7.53 -21.41 18.22
N VAL A 136 -8.37 -22.44 18.15
CA VAL A 136 -8.22 -23.61 17.28
C VAL A 136 -8.77 -23.29 15.89
N ALA A 137 -7.95 -23.45 14.85
CA ALA A 137 -8.30 -23.02 13.48
C ALA A 137 -9.55 -23.71 12.93
N GLU A 138 -9.70 -25.01 13.17
CA GLU A 138 -10.81 -25.86 12.74
C GLU A 138 -12.15 -25.42 13.36
N ASN A 139 -12.10 -24.81 14.55
CA ASN A 139 -13.29 -24.36 15.28
C ASN A 139 -13.75 -22.95 14.85
N LYS A 140 -12.89 -22.17 14.18
CA LYS A 140 -13.19 -20.76 13.86
C LYS A 140 -14.41 -20.60 12.99
N GLN A 141 -14.55 -21.40 11.93
CA GLN A 141 -15.68 -21.31 11.01
C GLN A 141 -17.03 -21.59 11.71
N PRO A 142 -17.24 -22.74 12.40
CA PRO A 142 -18.51 -22.99 13.07
C PRO A 142 -18.78 -21.98 14.21
N LEU A 143 -17.76 -21.57 14.98
CA LEU A 143 -17.90 -20.53 16.01
C LEU A 143 -18.29 -19.17 15.43
N ALA A 144 -17.60 -18.72 14.39
CA ALA A 144 -17.89 -17.48 13.67
C ALA A 144 -19.33 -17.47 13.16
N MET A 145 -19.74 -18.56 12.52
CA MET A 145 -21.06 -18.65 11.92
C MET A 145 -22.18 -18.73 12.97
N GLN A 146 -21.98 -19.36 14.11
CA GLN A 146 -23.07 -19.50 15.09
C GLN A 146 -23.05 -18.39 16.15
N GLY A 147 -21.86 -17.89 16.50
CA GLY A 147 -21.63 -17.10 17.69
C GLY A 147 -21.30 -15.64 17.49
N ALA A 148 -20.74 -15.23 16.34
CA ALA A 148 -20.23 -13.86 16.21
C ALA A 148 -21.30 -12.79 16.46
N ALA A 149 -22.53 -13.00 16.00
CA ALA A 149 -23.65 -12.09 16.25
C ALA A 149 -24.09 -12.07 17.72
N ILE A 150 -23.98 -13.19 18.44
CA ILE A 150 -24.32 -13.28 19.87
C ILE A 150 -23.23 -12.58 20.69
N LEU A 151 -21.96 -12.86 20.38
CA LEU A 151 -20.82 -12.20 21.02
C LEU A 151 -20.83 -10.68 20.78
N ALA A 152 -21.19 -10.24 19.58
CA ALA A 152 -21.41 -8.83 19.28
C ALA A 152 -22.51 -8.25 20.19
N ARG A 153 -23.68 -8.90 20.30
CA ARG A 153 -24.75 -8.43 21.20
C ARG A 153 -24.32 -8.37 22.67
N VAL A 154 -23.58 -9.37 23.16
CA VAL A 154 -23.04 -9.36 24.52
C VAL A 154 -22.14 -8.14 24.70
N LEU A 155 -21.25 -7.87 23.74
CA LEU A 155 -20.34 -6.74 23.78
C LEU A 155 -21.06 -5.38 23.67
N ALA A 156 -22.15 -5.30 22.91
CA ALA A 156 -22.99 -4.12 22.84
C ALA A 156 -23.72 -3.87 24.16
N ARG A 157 -24.26 -4.91 24.80
CA ARG A 157 -24.96 -4.78 26.09
C ARG A 157 -24.02 -4.45 27.24
N ASP A 158 -22.81 -5.01 27.21
CA ASP A 158 -21.80 -4.84 28.25
C ASP A 158 -20.41 -4.59 27.63
N PRO A 159 -20.05 -3.32 27.38
CA PRO A 159 -18.72 -2.94 26.90
C PRO A 159 -17.59 -3.24 27.90
N SER A 160 -17.88 -3.57 29.16
CA SER A 160 -16.87 -4.01 30.13
C SER A 160 -16.41 -5.46 29.88
N CYS A 161 -17.19 -6.23 29.10
CA CYS A 161 -16.93 -7.63 28.76
C CYS A 161 -15.84 -7.79 27.70
N HIS A 162 -14.60 -7.43 28.03
CA HIS A 162 -13.44 -7.52 27.13
C HIS A 162 -13.19 -8.94 26.58
N LEU A 163 -13.62 -9.99 27.29
CA LEU A 163 -13.47 -11.38 26.84
C LEU A 163 -14.27 -11.67 25.57
N ALA A 164 -15.47 -11.07 25.42
CA ALA A 164 -16.24 -11.16 24.17
C ALA A 164 -15.46 -10.53 23.00
N ALA A 165 -14.82 -9.38 23.22
CA ALA A 165 -13.98 -8.73 22.23
C ALA A 165 -12.75 -9.57 21.86
N ILE A 166 -12.09 -10.23 22.83
CA ILE A 166 -10.96 -11.15 22.57
C ILE A 166 -11.41 -12.31 21.66
N ILE A 167 -12.56 -12.93 21.95
CA ILE A 167 -13.09 -14.01 21.12
C ILE A 167 -13.35 -13.51 19.70
N LEU A 168 -13.95 -12.33 19.54
CA LEU A 168 -14.17 -11.73 18.21
C LEU A 168 -12.84 -11.49 17.47
N VAL A 169 -11.77 -11.08 18.16
CA VAL A 169 -10.43 -10.97 17.56
C VAL A 169 -9.93 -12.31 17.03
N ASN A 170 -10.08 -13.39 17.81
CA ASN A 170 -9.68 -14.73 17.39
C ASN A 170 -10.47 -15.22 16.17
N LEU A 171 -11.78 -14.96 16.14
CA LEU A 171 -12.67 -15.34 15.03
C LEU A 171 -12.43 -14.51 13.76
N THR A 172 -12.04 -13.25 13.89
CA THR A 172 -11.70 -12.38 12.76
C THR A 172 -10.28 -12.62 12.23
N PHE A 173 -9.41 -13.27 13.01
CA PHE A 173 -8.13 -13.80 12.54
C PHE A 173 -8.34 -15.11 11.76
N CYS A 174 -8.95 -15.00 10.58
CA CYS A 174 -9.28 -16.11 9.68
C CYS A 174 -8.96 -15.74 8.22
N ASP A 175 -9.23 -16.66 7.29
CA ASP A 175 -9.06 -16.41 5.85
C ASP A 175 -10.05 -15.37 5.32
N ALA A 176 -9.80 -14.91 4.08
CA ALA A 176 -10.60 -13.86 3.45
C ALA A 176 -12.07 -14.24 3.21
N GLU A 177 -12.41 -15.52 3.05
CA GLU A 177 -13.78 -15.96 2.79
C GLU A 177 -14.60 -15.96 4.07
N LEU A 178 -14.04 -16.47 5.17
CA LEU A 178 -14.72 -16.40 6.47
C LEU A 178 -14.87 -14.95 6.95
N ARG A 179 -13.89 -14.05 6.73
CA ARG A 179 -14.05 -12.62 7.05
C ARG A 179 -15.21 -11.97 6.28
N ARG A 180 -15.33 -12.27 4.98
CA ARG A 180 -16.46 -11.79 4.17
C ARG A 180 -17.79 -12.31 4.73
N ASP A 181 -17.86 -13.60 5.04
CA ASP A 181 -19.09 -14.23 5.52
C ASP A 181 -19.50 -13.69 6.90
N LEU A 182 -18.54 -13.43 7.79
CA LEU A 182 -18.76 -12.76 9.08
C LEU A 182 -19.42 -11.39 8.94
N VAL A 183 -19.03 -10.63 7.92
CA VAL A 183 -19.54 -9.27 7.69
C VAL A 183 -20.89 -9.29 6.96
N LEU A 184 -21.08 -10.18 5.99
CA LEU A 184 -22.35 -10.32 5.27
C LEU A 184 -23.45 -10.97 6.12
N LYS A 185 -23.07 -11.75 7.12
CA LYS A 185 -24.02 -12.44 7.98
C LYS A 185 -24.74 -11.42 8.86
N LYS A 186 -26.07 -11.41 8.77
CA LYS A 186 -26.96 -10.51 9.54
C LYS A 186 -26.70 -9.03 9.20
N ASP A 187 -26.56 -8.72 7.92
CA ASP A 187 -26.61 -7.35 7.39
C ASP A 187 -25.63 -6.40 8.11
N PHE A 188 -24.35 -6.77 8.21
CA PHE A 188 -23.27 -5.95 8.79
C PHE A 188 -23.30 -5.73 10.30
N LEU A 189 -24.21 -6.39 11.04
CA LEU A 189 -24.35 -6.27 12.50
C LEU A 189 -23.02 -6.32 13.26
N LEU A 190 -22.09 -7.20 12.87
CA LEU A 190 -20.78 -7.30 13.54
C LEU A 190 -19.97 -6.01 13.41
N VAL A 191 -19.94 -5.38 12.23
CA VAL A 191 -19.20 -4.13 12.00
C VAL A 191 -19.84 -2.98 12.75
N GLU A 192 -21.17 -2.87 12.70
CA GLU A 192 -21.93 -1.84 13.42
C GLU A 192 -21.74 -1.96 14.93
N THR A 193 -21.76 -3.18 15.45
CA THR A 193 -21.55 -3.43 16.88
C THR A 193 -20.13 -3.09 17.31
N LEU A 194 -19.12 -3.51 16.54
CA LEU A 194 -17.73 -3.11 16.82
C LEU A 194 -17.56 -1.59 16.76
N ALA A 195 -18.19 -0.92 15.79
CA ALA A 195 -18.16 0.54 15.68
C ALA A 195 -18.81 1.21 16.90
N LEU A 196 -19.98 0.73 17.34
CA LEU A 196 -20.65 1.20 18.55
C LEU A 196 -19.75 1.02 19.78
N THR A 197 -19.18 -0.17 19.98
CA THR A 197 -18.25 -0.46 21.09
C THR A 197 -17.03 0.46 21.05
N LEU A 198 -16.48 0.74 19.87
CA LEU A 198 -15.34 1.66 19.73
C LEU A 198 -15.68 3.08 20.20
N LEU A 199 -16.88 3.58 19.88
CA LEU A 199 -17.34 4.88 20.35
C LEU A 199 -17.52 4.88 21.86
N THR A 200 -18.31 3.95 22.39
CA THR A 200 -18.65 3.91 23.82
C THR A 200 -17.43 3.68 24.70
N CYS A 201 -16.49 2.81 24.29
CA CYS A 201 -15.28 2.55 25.08
C CYS A 201 -14.26 3.70 25.03
N SER A 202 -14.38 4.62 24.07
CA SER A 202 -13.50 5.80 23.96
C SER A 202 -14.02 7.02 24.71
N MET A 203 -15.26 7.00 25.17
CA MET A 203 -15.86 8.04 26.01
C MET A 203 -15.22 8.08 27.39
N ASP A 204 -15.26 9.26 28.02
CA ASP A 204 -15.03 9.34 29.46
C ASP A 204 -16.23 8.87 30.26
N GLU A 205 -16.05 8.63 31.57
CA GLU A 205 -17.08 8.05 32.43
C GLU A 205 -18.36 8.91 32.47
N LEU A 206 -18.22 10.24 32.43
CA LEU A 206 -19.37 11.16 32.44
C LEU A 206 -20.11 11.15 31.09
N GLU A 207 -19.38 11.13 29.99
CA GLU A 207 -19.94 11.03 28.64
C GLU A 207 -20.62 9.67 28.42
N PHE A 208 -20.01 8.59 28.93
CA PHE A 208 -20.60 7.26 28.85
C PHE A 208 -21.91 7.15 29.64
N CYS A 209 -21.96 7.63 30.89
CA CYS A 209 -23.20 7.62 31.68
C CYS A 209 -24.30 8.50 31.07
N SER A 210 -23.94 9.63 30.43
CA SER A 210 -24.93 10.56 29.87
C SER A 210 -25.43 10.18 28.47
N LYS A 211 -24.59 9.57 27.63
CA LYS A 211 -24.89 9.26 26.22
C LYS A 211 -24.73 7.79 25.87
N GLY A 212 -23.66 7.16 26.35
CA GLY A 212 -23.32 5.77 26.06
C GLY A 212 -24.36 4.79 26.59
N GLU A 213 -24.65 4.83 27.88
CA GLU A 213 -25.60 3.92 28.55
C GLU A 213 -27.02 4.00 27.95
N PRO A 214 -27.61 5.19 27.68
CA PRO A 214 -28.86 5.29 26.94
C PRO A 214 -28.81 4.63 25.56
N ALA A 215 -27.72 4.84 24.80
CA ALA A 215 -27.57 4.29 23.46
C ALA A 215 -27.50 2.76 23.44
N LEU A 216 -27.02 2.11 24.51
CA LEU A 216 -26.98 0.64 24.61
C LEU A 216 -28.37 0.00 24.68
N SER A 217 -29.43 0.77 24.96
CA SER A 217 -30.81 0.30 24.95
C SER A 217 -31.41 0.21 23.53
N LEU A 218 -30.78 0.84 22.54
CA LEU A 218 -31.23 0.87 21.15
C LEU A 218 -30.61 -0.27 20.31
N PRO A 219 -31.23 -0.63 19.18
CA PRO A 219 -30.55 -1.43 18.15
C PRO A 219 -29.21 -0.78 17.74
N ALA A 220 -28.20 -1.61 17.47
CA ALA A 220 -26.82 -1.13 17.25
C ALA A 220 -26.71 -0.07 16.13
N ASP A 221 -27.47 -0.21 15.04
CA ASP A 221 -27.46 0.76 13.93
C ASP A 221 -28.11 2.10 14.31
N ALA A 222 -29.17 2.07 15.12
CA ALA A 222 -29.82 3.27 15.63
C ALA A 222 -28.94 3.98 16.66
N ALA A 223 -28.39 3.22 17.61
CA ALA A 223 -27.44 3.71 18.61
C ALA A 223 -26.21 4.36 17.96
N LEU A 224 -25.65 3.71 16.93
CA LEU A 224 -24.50 4.21 16.20
C LEU A 224 -24.81 5.52 15.48
N LYS A 225 -25.97 5.61 14.80
CA LYS A 225 -26.39 6.84 14.11
C LYS A 225 -26.60 8.00 15.09
N GLU A 226 -27.21 7.75 16.23
CA GLU A 226 -27.41 8.76 17.28
C GLU A 226 -26.06 9.26 17.81
N LEU A 227 -25.16 8.35 18.21
CA LEU A 227 -23.86 8.73 18.73
C LEU A 227 -22.96 9.41 17.70
N ILE A 228 -23.04 9.05 16.42
CA ILE A 228 -22.27 9.74 15.36
C ILE A 228 -22.82 11.14 15.12
N HIS A 229 -24.14 11.29 15.02
CA HIS A 229 -24.76 12.58 14.75
C HIS A 229 -24.47 13.63 15.83
N GLU A 230 -24.43 13.21 17.09
CA GLU A 230 -24.04 14.08 18.20
C GLU A 230 -22.56 14.46 18.21
N ASN A 231 -21.70 13.62 17.61
CA ASN A 231 -20.26 13.80 17.54
C ASN A 231 -19.77 14.45 16.24
N ASP A 232 -20.67 14.78 15.30
CA ASP A 232 -20.37 15.37 13.99
C ASP A 232 -19.74 16.78 14.04
N LEU A 233 -19.44 17.31 15.23
CA LEU A 233 -18.90 18.64 15.42
C LEU A 233 -17.40 18.60 15.75
N VAL A 234 -16.64 18.77 14.65
CA VAL A 234 -15.27 19.26 14.56
C VAL A 234 -14.18 18.18 14.70
N PHE A 235 -13.41 17.98 13.62
CA PHE A 235 -12.08 17.32 13.61
C PHE A 235 -11.02 18.09 14.44
N GLY A 236 -11.47 18.77 15.51
CA GLY A 236 -10.59 19.38 16.48
C GLY A 236 -9.79 18.26 17.11
N ILE A 237 -8.49 18.50 17.28
CA ILE A 237 -7.61 17.64 18.06
C ILE A 237 -8.25 17.55 19.45
N CYS A 238 -9.03 16.49 19.68
CA CYS A 238 -9.75 16.33 20.91
C CYS A 238 -8.70 15.87 21.94
N ASP A 239 -8.40 16.73 22.91
CA ASP A 239 -7.49 16.45 24.04
C ASP A 239 -8.11 15.45 25.04
N THR A 240 -8.96 14.52 24.57
CA THR A 240 -9.37 13.39 25.40
C THR A 240 -8.13 12.59 25.74
N SER A 241 -7.64 12.83 26.95
CA SER A 241 -6.52 12.08 27.49
C SER A 241 -6.92 10.60 27.46
N PRO A 242 -6.07 9.74 26.89
CA PRO A 242 -6.31 8.31 26.83
C PRO A 242 -6.49 7.66 28.21
N SER A 243 -6.08 8.34 29.28
CA SER A 243 -6.35 7.96 30.67
C SER A 243 -7.83 7.98 31.07
N LYS A 244 -8.69 8.65 30.29
CA LYS A 244 -10.11 8.84 30.62
C LYS A 244 -11.05 7.82 29.98
N ALA A 245 -10.57 6.98 29.06
CA ALA A 245 -11.42 6.00 28.38
C ALA A 245 -12.04 5.01 29.38
N CYS A 246 -13.35 4.76 29.30
CA CYS A 246 -14.06 3.87 30.23
C CYS A 246 -13.54 2.43 30.20
N TYR A 247 -13.25 1.90 29.00
CA TYR A 247 -12.90 0.49 28.81
C TYR A 247 -11.74 0.31 27.81
N PRO A 248 -10.51 0.71 28.17
CA PRO A 248 -9.37 0.73 27.23
C PRO A 248 -8.99 -0.67 26.72
N ASN A 249 -9.12 -1.70 27.56
CA ASN A 249 -8.89 -3.09 27.15
C ASN A 249 -9.90 -3.55 26.10
N THR A 250 -11.19 -3.28 26.31
CA THR A 250 -12.23 -3.62 25.32
C THR A 250 -12.00 -2.85 24.01
N LEU A 251 -11.68 -1.56 24.10
CA LEU A 251 -11.35 -0.72 22.95
C LEU A 251 -10.22 -1.32 22.11
N LYS A 252 -9.11 -1.72 22.76
CA LYS A 252 -7.95 -2.39 22.13
C LYS A 252 -8.35 -3.64 21.36
N TRP A 253 -9.19 -4.49 21.94
CA TRP A 253 -9.60 -5.73 21.28
C TRP A 253 -10.62 -5.47 20.18
N ALA A 254 -11.59 -4.56 20.38
CA ALA A 254 -12.56 -4.19 19.36
C ALA A 254 -11.89 -3.62 18.11
N ILE A 255 -10.92 -2.70 18.27
CA ILE A 255 -10.20 -2.13 17.13
C ILE A 255 -9.32 -3.18 16.44
N SER A 256 -8.78 -4.14 17.21
CA SER A 256 -8.00 -5.25 16.66
C SER A 256 -8.87 -6.21 15.84
N ALA A 257 -10.11 -6.46 16.26
CA ALA A 257 -11.07 -7.26 15.51
C ALA A 257 -11.44 -6.54 14.20
N LEU A 258 -11.71 -5.24 14.27
CA LEU A 258 -12.00 -4.43 13.09
C LEU A 258 -10.81 -4.39 12.11
N LYS A 259 -9.58 -4.21 12.62
CA LYS A 259 -8.34 -4.32 11.84
C LYS A 259 -8.21 -5.65 11.12
N ASN A 260 -8.55 -6.76 11.80
CA ASN A 260 -8.50 -8.08 11.18
C ASN A 260 -9.54 -8.22 10.06
N LEU A 261 -10.76 -7.70 10.28
CA LEU A 261 -11.81 -7.66 9.26
C LEU A 261 -11.39 -6.87 8.02
N THR A 262 -10.74 -5.72 8.19
CA THR A 262 -10.36 -4.83 7.08
C THR A 262 -9.13 -5.30 6.30
N ARG A 263 -8.46 -6.40 6.70
CA ARG A 263 -7.28 -6.90 5.99
C ARG A 263 -7.52 -7.04 4.49
N PRO A 264 -6.53 -6.69 3.64
CA PRO A 264 -6.63 -6.81 2.19
C PRO A 264 -7.23 -8.14 1.76
N SER A 265 -8.26 -8.06 0.92
CA SER A 265 -8.92 -9.24 0.38
C SER A 265 -9.46 -8.93 -1.02
N LYS A 266 -9.92 -9.96 -1.72
CA LYS A 266 -10.62 -9.82 -3.00
C LYS A 266 -12.04 -9.24 -2.86
N TYR A 267 -12.49 -8.96 -1.63
CA TYR A 267 -13.83 -8.50 -1.31
C TYR A 267 -13.79 -7.13 -0.65
N ASP A 268 -14.45 -6.15 -1.28
CA ASP A 268 -14.53 -4.77 -0.77
C ASP A 268 -15.67 -4.58 0.23
N VAL A 269 -16.49 -5.62 0.45
CA VAL A 269 -17.70 -5.59 1.28
C VAL A 269 -17.40 -5.08 2.70
N VAL A 270 -16.28 -5.49 3.30
CA VAL A 270 -15.92 -5.05 4.64
C VAL A 270 -15.60 -3.56 4.68
N ALA A 271 -14.90 -3.05 3.66
CA ALA A 271 -14.60 -1.63 3.58
C ALA A 271 -15.87 -0.80 3.41
N HIS A 272 -16.82 -1.26 2.59
CA HIS A 272 -18.13 -0.64 2.47
C HIS A 272 -18.87 -0.62 3.80
N ALA A 273 -18.95 -1.75 4.51
CA ALA A 273 -19.59 -1.80 5.82
C ALA A 273 -18.96 -0.82 6.84
N VAL A 274 -17.63 -0.68 6.86
CA VAL A 274 -16.93 0.27 7.74
C VAL A 274 -17.16 1.73 7.34
N LEU A 275 -17.24 2.01 6.04
CA LEU A 275 -17.55 3.36 5.54
C LEU A 275 -19.00 3.74 5.83
N ASP A 276 -19.94 2.84 5.51
CA ASP A 276 -21.38 3.04 5.66
C ASP A 276 -21.80 3.15 7.13
N SER A 277 -21.02 2.56 8.05
CA SER A 277 -21.25 2.69 9.50
C SER A 277 -20.85 4.07 10.05
N GLY A 278 -20.19 4.93 9.25
CA GLY A 278 -19.76 6.27 9.67
C GLY A 278 -18.65 6.31 10.73
N ILE A 279 -17.98 5.20 11.03
CA ILE A 279 -16.98 5.12 12.13
C ILE A 279 -15.61 5.70 11.76
N VAL A 280 -15.36 5.97 10.47
CA VAL A 280 -14.04 6.40 9.96
C VAL A 280 -13.49 7.66 10.65
N PRO A 281 -14.27 8.73 10.91
CA PRO A 281 -13.78 9.90 11.65
C PRO A 281 -13.21 9.53 13.03
N HIS A 282 -13.87 8.60 13.75
CA HIS A 282 -13.40 8.12 15.04
C HIS A 282 -12.12 7.28 14.93
N ILE A 283 -12.03 6.42 13.92
CA ILE A 283 -10.78 5.67 13.63
C ILE A 283 -9.63 6.64 13.34
N LEU A 284 -9.88 7.70 12.58
CA LEU A 284 -8.86 8.73 12.31
C LEU A 284 -8.43 9.44 13.59
N ARG A 285 -9.37 9.79 14.48
CA ARG A 285 -9.05 10.35 15.79
C ARG A 285 -8.12 9.42 16.58
N LEU A 286 -8.43 8.13 16.66
CA LEU A 286 -7.59 7.11 17.30
C LEU A 286 -6.21 6.98 16.62
N ALA A 287 -6.14 7.10 15.30
CA ALA A 287 -4.87 7.09 14.56
C ALA A 287 -4.00 8.32 14.85
N THR A 288 -4.61 9.47 15.18
CA THR A 288 -3.92 10.75 15.42
C THR A 288 -3.63 11.04 16.90
N LEU A 289 -3.83 10.08 17.80
CA LEU A 289 -3.51 10.25 19.22
C LEU A 289 -2.03 10.65 19.40
N LYS A 290 -1.77 11.60 20.32
CA LYS A 290 -0.41 12.05 20.65
C LYS A 290 0.36 10.92 21.35
N GLU A 291 1.67 10.82 21.09
CA GLU A 291 2.54 9.70 21.52
C GLU A 291 2.79 9.57 23.04
N ASN A 292 2.15 10.39 23.88
CA ASN A 292 2.51 10.54 25.30
C ASN A 292 1.87 9.53 26.25
N ASP A 293 1.05 8.61 25.75
CA ASP A 293 0.22 7.77 26.60
C ASP A 293 0.47 6.29 26.26
N SER A 294 0.80 5.50 27.29
CA SER A 294 0.96 4.02 27.40
C SER A 294 1.24 3.15 26.14
N GLU A 295 1.97 2.04 26.32
CA GLU A 295 2.15 1.05 25.23
C GLU A 295 0.83 0.50 24.67
N GLU A 296 -0.24 0.46 25.48
CA GLU A 296 -1.58 0.07 25.07
C GLU A 296 -2.18 1.03 24.02
N TRP A 297 -2.08 2.34 24.24
CA TRP A 297 -2.61 3.32 23.29
C TRP A 297 -1.85 3.35 21.98
N LYS A 298 -0.54 3.08 22.03
CA LYS A 298 0.24 2.88 20.82
C LYS A 298 -0.25 1.69 20.01
N LEU A 299 -0.72 0.60 20.64
CA LEU A 299 -1.32 -0.54 19.93
C LEU A 299 -2.68 -0.19 19.30
N ILE A 300 -3.50 0.61 19.99
CA ILE A 300 -4.77 1.12 19.47
C ILE A 300 -4.52 2.01 18.24
N GLN A 301 -3.62 2.98 18.37
CA GLN A 301 -3.21 3.86 17.27
C GLN A 301 -2.69 3.06 16.08
N ASP A 302 -1.86 2.04 16.35
CA ASP A 302 -1.31 1.18 15.32
C ASP A 302 -2.39 0.40 14.56
N ALA A 303 -3.38 -0.13 15.29
CA ALA A 303 -4.52 -0.81 14.71
C ALA A 303 -5.40 0.13 13.87
N ALA A 304 -5.63 1.35 14.36
CA ALA A 304 -6.35 2.40 13.63
C ALA A 304 -5.64 2.73 12.30
N LEU A 305 -4.33 2.97 12.33
CA LEU A 305 -3.54 3.24 11.13
C LEU A 305 -3.59 2.09 10.13
N TYR A 306 -3.57 0.83 10.60
CA TYR A 306 -3.74 -0.31 9.70
C TYR A 306 -5.10 -0.33 9.02
N ILE A 307 -6.18 -0.08 9.76
CA ILE A 307 -7.53 0.03 9.18
C ILE A 307 -7.52 1.09 8.07
N ILE A 308 -6.99 2.29 8.35
CA ILE A 308 -6.94 3.37 7.35
C ILE A 308 -6.08 2.98 6.14
N VAL A 309 -4.90 2.38 6.33
CA VAL A 309 -4.07 1.88 5.22
C VAL A 309 -4.83 0.84 4.38
N HIS A 310 -5.57 -0.06 5.00
CA HIS A 310 -6.32 -1.09 4.28
C HIS A 310 -7.52 -0.50 3.52
N LEU A 311 -8.27 0.40 4.15
CA LEU A 311 -9.40 1.09 3.49
C LEU A 311 -8.91 1.93 2.31
N THR A 312 -7.82 2.69 2.47
CA THR A 312 -7.25 3.51 1.38
C THR A 312 -6.66 2.67 0.25
N ALA A 313 -6.23 1.43 0.52
CA ALA A 313 -5.79 0.51 -0.52
C ALA A 313 -6.92 0.07 -1.46
N ILE A 314 -8.19 0.12 -1.02
CA ILE A 314 -9.35 -0.35 -1.79
C ILE A 314 -9.87 0.76 -2.72
N PRO A 315 -9.83 0.59 -4.05
CA PRO A 315 -10.20 1.66 -4.99
C PRO A 315 -11.61 2.24 -4.79
N SER A 316 -12.61 1.42 -4.45
CA SER A 316 -14.00 1.86 -4.24
C SER A 316 -14.18 2.72 -2.98
N ALA A 317 -13.29 2.59 -2.00
CA ALA A 317 -13.33 3.34 -0.74
C ALA A 317 -12.67 4.72 -0.84
N ARG A 318 -11.71 4.90 -1.76
CA ARG A 318 -10.88 6.10 -1.85
C ARG A 318 -11.67 7.41 -2.05
N PRO A 319 -12.74 7.48 -2.87
CA PRO A 319 -13.47 8.73 -3.07
C PRO A 319 -13.99 9.34 -1.76
N GLN A 320 -14.56 8.52 -0.86
CA GLN A 320 -15.09 8.99 0.42
C GLN A 320 -13.96 9.40 1.40
N LEU A 321 -12.83 8.69 1.35
CA LEU A 321 -11.71 8.91 2.27
C LEU A 321 -10.86 10.15 1.92
N ARG A 322 -10.84 10.58 0.65
CA ARG A 322 -9.97 11.68 0.18
C ARG A 322 -10.23 13.03 0.85
N GLU A 323 -11.48 13.28 1.25
CA GLU A 323 -11.84 14.57 1.83
C GLU A 323 -11.33 14.71 3.27
N VAL A 324 -11.24 13.59 4.00
CA VAL A 324 -11.02 13.60 5.45
C VAL A 324 -9.61 13.12 5.84
N VAL A 325 -9.16 12.01 5.24
CA VAL A 325 -7.95 11.30 5.70
C VAL A 325 -6.66 12.12 5.52
N PRO A 326 -6.39 12.79 4.38
CA PRO A 326 -5.13 13.53 4.21
C PRO A 326 -4.95 14.64 5.24
N SER A 327 -6.02 15.40 5.51
CA SER A 327 -6.03 16.48 6.50
C SER A 327 -5.78 15.93 7.91
N ALA A 328 -6.47 14.86 8.31
CA ALA A 328 -6.30 14.25 9.62
C ALA A 328 -4.89 13.65 9.82
N LEU A 329 -4.41 12.84 8.88
CA LEU A 329 -3.10 12.19 8.98
C LEU A 329 -1.92 13.15 8.80
N SER A 330 -2.16 14.35 8.23
CA SER A 330 -1.12 15.35 8.10
C SER A 330 -0.47 15.70 9.43
N VAL A 331 -1.24 15.68 10.53
CA VAL A 331 -0.76 15.97 11.89
C VAL A 331 0.38 15.03 12.29
N LEU A 332 0.25 13.73 12.00
CA LEU A 332 1.32 12.75 12.27
C LEU A 332 2.57 13.00 11.43
N THR A 333 2.36 13.43 10.18
CA THR A 333 3.45 13.61 9.21
C THR A 333 4.20 14.94 9.33
N LEU A 334 3.56 15.98 9.87
CA LEU A 334 4.12 17.34 9.97
C LEU A 334 4.97 17.57 11.22
N HIS A 335 4.85 16.72 12.24
CA HIS A 335 5.68 16.83 13.44
C HIS A 335 7.15 16.59 13.07
N GLN A 336 7.88 17.71 12.90
CA GLN A 336 9.32 17.74 12.73
C GLN A 336 9.94 17.29 14.03
N SER A 337 10.55 16.11 13.96
CA SER A 337 11.17 15.51 15.11
C SER A 337 12.48 16.19 15.45
N THR A 338 12.63 16.52 16.73
CA THR A 338 13.91 16.70 17.40
C THR A 338 14.73 15.39 17.32
N SER A 339 16.04 15.46 17.55
CA SER A 339 17.08 14.59 16.95
C SER A 339 16.97 13.06 17.10
N GLU A 340 16.02 12.48 17.83
CA GLU A 340 15.86 11.03 17.95
C GLU A 340 14.38 10.62 18.03
N VAL A 341 13.79 10.19 16.91
CA VAL A 341 12.43 9.62 16.90
C VAL A 341 12.52 8.14 17.25
N PRO A 342 11.73 7.65 18.23
CA PRO A 342 11.59 6.23 18.43
C PRO A 342 11.18 5.53 17.14
N HIS A 343 11.83 4.42 16.80
CA HIS A 343 11.55 3.66 15.57
C HIS A 343 10.05 3.35 15.36
N LYS A 344 9.29 3.16 16.45
CA LYS A 344 7.84 2.90 16.43
C LYS A 344 7.03 4.08 15.87
N ALA A 345 7.30 5.28 16.38
CA ALA A 345 6.70 6.53 15.93
C ALA A 345 7.00 6.78 14.45
N LEU A 346 8.25 6.51 14.04
CA LEU A 346 8.65 6.61 12.64
C LEU A 346 7.84 5.67 11.73
N PHE A 347 7.60 4.43 12.16
CA PHE A 347 6.82 3.46 11.39
C PHE A 347 5.34 3.85 11.29
N GLN A 348 4.75 4.46 12.33
CA GLN A 348 3.41 5.03 12.26
C GLN A 348 3.32 6.16 11.22
N LYS A 349 4.34 7.03 11.13
CA LYS A 349 4.45 8.03 10.05
C LYS A 349 4.50 7.37 8.68
N VAL A 350 5.28 6.29 8.51
CA VAL A 350 5.31 5.54 7.24
C VAL A 350 3.94 4.98 6.88
N LYS A 351 3.18 4.42 7.83
CA LYS A 351 1.79 3.96 7.57
C LYS A 351 0.88 5.11 7.13
N ALA A 352 0.97 6.25 7.81
CA ALA A 352 0.21 7.44 7.43
C ALA A 352 0.58 7.91 6.01
N ARG A 353 1.87 7.93 5.66
CA ARG A 353 2.36 8.25 4.30
C ARG A 353 1.84 7.27 3.26
N ILE A 354 1.83 5.97 3.55
CA ILE A 354 1.27 4.94 2.67
C ILE A 354 -0.21 5.21 2.40
N ALA A 355 -1.00 5.47 3.45
CA ALA A 355 -2.42 5.76 3.31
C ALA A 355 -2.67 7.03 2.47
N ILE A 356 -1.95 8.13 2.75
CA ILE A 356 -2.03 9.37 1.97
C ILE A 356 -1.60 9.12 0.51
N ALA A 357 -0.55 8.32 0.29
CA ALA A 357 -0.07 7.99 -1.05
C ALA A 357 -1.13 7.24 -1.88
N PHE A 358 -1.89 6.32 -1.29
CA PHE A 358 -3.00 5.67 -1.98
C PHE A 358 -4.12 6.64 -2.35
N LEU A 359 -4.43 7.59 -1.49
CA LEU A 359 -5.51 8.56 -1.76
C LEU A 359 -5.12 9.58 -2.81
N CYS A 360 -3.91 10.13 -2.72
CA CYS A 360 -3.43 11.17 -3.61
C CYS A 360 -2.94 10.60 -4.94
N GLY A 361 -2.16 9.52 -4.94
CA GLY A 361 -1.48 9.01 -6.13
C GLY A 361 -2.32 8.09 -7.01
N SER A 362 -3.42 7.53 -6.52
CA SER A 362 -4.04 6.39 -7.23
C SER A 362 -4.84 6.68 -8.50
N GLU A 363 -5.26 7.92 -8.75
CA GLU A 363 -6.16 8.22 -9.86
C GLU A 363 -5.48 8.79 -11.10
N GLY A 364 -4.27 9.33 -10.96
CA GLY A 364 -3.63 9.89 -12.13
C GLY A 364 -3.04 8.80 -12.98
N HIS A 365 -2.89 9.12 -14.27
CA HIS A 365 -2.16 8.26 -15.17
C HIS A 365 -0.81 7.90 -14.55
N TYR A 366 -0.64 6.60 -14.29
CA TYR A 366 0.58 6.01 -13.76
C TYR A 366 0.96 6.39 -12.32
N GLY A 367 -0.01 6.74 -11.48
CA GLY A 367 0.23 7.05 -10.07
C GLY A 367 0.43 8.54 -9.79
N GLN A 368 0.31 9.40 -10.80
CA GLN A 368 0.40 10.85 -10.61
C GLN A 368 -0.78 11.34 -9.76
N PRO A 369 -0.59 12.32 -8.88
CA PRO A 369 -1.73 12.88 -8.17
C PRO A 369 -2.64 13.62 -9.14
N VAL A 370 -3.92 13.23 -9.20
CA VAL A 370 -4.94 14.07 -9.82
C VAL A 370 -5.14 15.24 -8.86
N CYS A 371 -4.48 16.37 -9.14
CA CYS A 371 -4.81 17.62 -8.47
C CYS A 371 -6.23 17.99 -8.95
N PRO A 372 -7.27 17.86 -8.10
CA PRO A 372 -8.64 18.06 -8.55
C PRO A 372 -8.77 19.50 -9.04
N ARG A 373 -9.24 19.71 -10.28
CA ARG A 373 -9.43 21.07 -10.82
C ARG A 373 -10.39 21.90 -9.96
N SER A 374 -11.33 21.24 -9.28
CA SER A 374 -12.25 21.89 -8.33
C SER A 374 -11.55 22.58 -7.17
N MET A 375 -10.39 22.09 -6.70
CA MET A 375 -9.59 22.80 -5.69
C MET A 375 -8.86 24.03 -6.24
N ARG A 376 -8.71 24.17 -7.57
CA ARG A 376 -8.10 25.35 -8.19
C ARG A 376 -9.09 26.50 -8.40
N GLU A 377 -10.36 26.18 -8.60
CA GLU A 377 -11.37 27.19 -9.02
C GLU A 377 -12.03 27.90 -7.83
N ASN A 378 -12.09 27.29 -6.64
CA ASN A 378 -12.71 27.93 -5.46
C ASN A 378 -11.80 28.93 -4.72
N ASN A 379 -10.53 29.07 -5.11
CA ASN A 379 -9.57 29.98 -4.47
C ASN A 379 -9.09 31.11 -5.42
N GLU A 380 -9.97 31.57 -6.32
CA GLU A 380 -9.65 32.63 -7.29
C GLU A 380 -9.26 33.99 -6.66
N ASN A 381 -9.57 34.20 -5.37
CA ASN A 381 -9.28 35.44 -4.64
C ASN A 381 -7.95 35.45 -3.86
N SER A 382 -7.21 34.35 -3.74
CA SER A 382 -5.87 34.36 -3.11
C SER A 382 -4.79 34.72 -4.14
N VAL A 383 -4.58 36.02 -4.37
CA VAL A 383 -3.67 36.58 -5.39
C VAL A 383 -2.18 36.59 -4.98
N SER A 384 -1.78 35.92 -3.89
CA SER A 384 -0.38 35.89 -3.48
C SER A 384 0.45 34.83 -4.23
N LEU A 385 1.60 35.27 -4.76
CA LEU A 385 2.62 34.47 -5.44
C LEU A 385 3.01 33.22 -4.64
N GLY A 386 2.41 32.10 -4.98
CA GLY A 386 2.74 30.79 -4.45
C GLY A 386 1.64 29.83 -4.87
N ARG A 387 1.76 29.20 -6.04
CA ARG A 387 1.00 27.97 -6.32
C ARG A 387 1.23 27.09 -5.10
N ASP A 388 0.21 26.84 -4.30
CA ASP A 388 0.32 26.12 -3.03
C ASP A 388 1.02 24.77 -3.23
N VAL A 389 2.35 24.78 -3.04
CA VAL A 389 3.18 23.60 -2.80
C VAL A 389 2.64 22.85 -1.58
N GLY A 390 1.85 23.54 -0.73
CA GLY A 390 1.21 23.01 0.47
C GLY A 390 0.31 21.79 0.25
N SER A 391 -0.35 21.60 -0.89
CA SER A 391 -1.25 20.44 -1.07
C SER A 391 -0.51 19.09 -1.15
N CYS A 392 0.76 19.08 -1.55
CA CYS A 392 1.54 17.84 -1.73
C CYS A 392 2.65 17.64 -0.68
N THR A 393 2.84 18.57 0.27
CA THR A 393 3.81 18.39 1.38
C THR A 393 3.47 17.17 2.24
N HIS A 394 2.20 16.78 2.28
CA HIS A 394 1.71 15.56 2.93
C HIS A 394 2.27 14.26 2.34
N LEU A 395 2.99 14.30 1.22
CA LEU A 395 3.70 13.14 0.66
C LEU A 395 5.22 13.15 0.90
N PHE A 396 5.80 14.25 1.40
CA PHE A 396 7.27 14.38 1.54
C PHE A 396 7.82 13.52 2.66
N MET A 397 8.70 12.56 2.35
CA MET A 397 9.34 11.72 3.35
C MET A 397 10.66 12.32 3.83
N SER A 398 10.95 12.10 5.11
CA SER A 398 12.30 12.19 5.67
C SER A 398 13.15 10.98 5.25
N ASP A 399 14.48 11.10 5.37
CA ASP A 399 15.41 10.00 5.09
C ASP A 399 15.13 8.78 5.97
N ALA A 400 14.72 9.00 7.23
CA ALA A 400 14.38 7.94 8.17
C ALA A 400 13.08 7.20 7.78
N GLU A 401 12.04 7.92 7.35
CA GLU A 401 10.80 7.31 6.84
C GLU A 401 11.09 6.49 5.56
N ALA A 402 11.92 7.02 4.67
CA ALA A 402 12.32 6.32 3.46
C ALA A 402 13.10 5.02 3.79
N ALA A 403 13.98 5.05 4.79
CA ALA A 403 14.71 3.86 5.24
C ALA A 403 13.77 2.78 5.77
N GLN A 404 12.81 3.16 6.61
CA GLN A 404 11.78 2.25 7.11
C GLN A 404 10.90 1.67 6.01
N LEU A 405 10.57 2.45 4.98
CA LEU A 405 9.80 1.96 3.84
C LEU A 405 10.59 0.95 2.99
N VAL A 406 11.90 1.17 2.81
CA VAL A 406 12.80 0.23 2.13
C VAL A 406 12.99 -1.05 2.95
N GLU A 407 13.15 -0.93 4.26
CA GLU A 407 13.18 -2.08 5.19
C GLU A 407 11.88 -2.89 5.11
N LEU A 408 10.73 -2.21 5.14
CA LEU A 408 9.42 -2.85 4.99
C LEU A 408 9.33 -3.62 3.67
N LEU A 409 9.78 -3.03 2.55
CA LEU A 409 9.82 -3.74 1.27
C LEU A 409 10.73 -4.98 1.33
N ALA A 410 11.90 -4.89 1.95
CA ALA A 410 12.81 -6.02 2.11
C ALA A 410 12.15 -7.17 2.87
N ASN A 411 11.55 -6.88 4.03
CA ASN A 411 10.89 -7.89 4.84
C ASN A 411 9.67 -8.50 4.15
N MET A 412 8.91 -7.70 3.41
CA MET A 412 7.79 -8.17 2.61
C MET A 412 8.22 -9.12 1.48
N LEU A 413 9.33 -8.82 0.79
CA LEU A 413 9.88 -9.69 -0.27
C LEU A 413 10.48 -10.99 0.27
N HIS A 414 10.83 -11.06 1.56
CA HIS A 414 11.34 -12.28 2.19
C HIS A 414 10.30 -12.94 3.11
N GLN A 415 9.05 -12.45 3.11
CA GLN A 415 7.96 -12.90 3.97
C GLN A 415 8.30 -12.88 5.48
N ARG A 416 9.27 -12.06 5.91
CA ARG A 416 9.69 -11.98 7.31
C ARG A 416 8.74 -11.09 8.11
N SER A 417 8.37 -11.55 9.31
CA SER A 417 7.83 -10.67 10.35
C SER A 417 8.97 -9.92 11.05
N LYS A 418 8.66 -8.73 11.56
CA LYS A 418 9.49 -8.04 12.53
C LYS A 418 8.86 -8.21 13.89
N ASP A 419 9.64 -8.71 14.85
CA ASP A 419 9.18 -8.86 16.24
C ASP A 419 9.33 -7.53 17.01
N GLY A 420 8.58 -7.40 18.10
CA GLY A 420 8.67 -6.28 19.05
C GLY A 420 7.63 -5.16 18.89
N PRO A 421 7.75 -4.04 19.64
CA PRO A 421 6.71 -3.00 19.75
C PRO A 421 6.45 -2.20 18.46
N ALA A 422 7.41 -2.17 17.54
CA ALA A 422 7.28 -1.64 16.17
C ALA A 422 7.18 -2.75 15.12
N GLY A 423 6.96 -3.98 15.59
CA GLY A 423 6.86 -5.16 14.78
C GLY A 423 5.68 -5.10 13.83
N TYR A 424 5.84 -5.76 12.71
CA TYR A 424 4.77 -5.99 11.76
C TYR A 424 4.91 -7.43 11.27
N SER A 425 3.79 -8.12 11.16
CA SER A 425 3.76 -9.36 10.40
C SER A 425 3.78 -9.00 8.92
N SER A 426 4.61 -9.69 8.12
CA SER A 426 4.56 -9.64 6.66
C SER A 426 3.15 -9.91 6.14
N SER A 427 2.32 -10.67 6.86
CA SER A 427 0.91 -10.90 6.52
C SER A 427 0.02 -9.65 6.58
N THR A 428 0.48 -8.56 7.19
CA THR A 428 -0.34 -7.35 7.40
C THR A 428 -0.33 -6.42 6.20
N PHE A 429 0.74 -6.46 5.41
CA PHE A 429 0.90 -5.69 4.19
C PHE A 429 0.90 -6.63 2.99
N SER A 430 0.50 -6.12 1.83
CA SER A 430 0.73 -6.82 0.56
C SER A 430 1.93 -6.19 -0.12
N VAL A 431 2.85 -7.00 -0.66
CA VAL A 431 4.01 -6.50 -1.43
C VAL A 431 3.53 -5.57 -2.55
N LYS A 432 2.42 -5.91 -3.21
CA LYS A 432 1.75 -5.10 -4.23
C LYS A 432 1.44 -3.70 -3.73
N TYR A 433 0.84 -3.59 -2.54
CA TYR A 433 0.42 -2.33 -1.96
C TYR A 433 1.61 -1.48 -1.50
N ILE A 434 2.68 -2.10 -0.99
CA ILE A 434 3.91 -1.38 -0.67
C ILE A 434 4.58 -0.84 -1.94
N LEU A 435 4.70 -1.66 -2.99
CA LEU A 435 5.23 -1.21 -4.27
C LEU A 435 4.38 -0.09 -4.88
N PHE A 436 3.05 -0.19 -4.78
CA PHE A 436 2.13 0.85 -5.22
C PHE A 436 2.32 2.16 -4.44
N ALA A 437 2.49 2.08 -3.11
CA ALA A 437 2.75 3.24 -2.27
C ALA A 437 4.07 3.91 -2.63
N ILE A 438 5.14 3.13 -2.81
CA ILE A 438 6.45 3.63 -3.25
C ILE A 438 6.32 4.33 -4.61
N ARG A 439 5.60 3.74 -5.57
CA ARG A 439 5.32 4.37 -6.88
C ARG A 439 4.66 5.74 -6.71
N CYS A 440 3.60 5.81 -5.90
CA CYS A 440 2.86 7.04 -5.64
C CYS A 440 3.75 8.10 -4.97
N LEU A 441 4.53 7.70 -3.96
CA LEU A 441 5.47 8.59 -3.25
C LEU A 441 6.58 9.11 -4.17
N LEU A 442 7.11 8.25 -5.05
CA LEU A 442 8.13 8.61 -6.04
C LEU A 442 7.61 9.51 -7.16
N THR A 443 6.31 9.80 -7.25
CA THR A 443 5.84 10.85 -8.17
C THR A 443 6.26 12.25 -7.72
N GLN A 444 6.61 12.42 -6.44
CA GLN A 444 7.15 13.65 -5.90
C GLN A 444 8.67 13.69 -6.08
N THR A 445 9.17 14.73 -6.77
CA THR A 445 10.61 14.98 -6.96
C THR A 445 11.39 15.03 -5.65
N HIS A 446 10.78 15.55 -4.59
CA HIS A 446 11.39 15.58 -3.25
C HIS A 446 11.74 14.17 -2.77
N ASN A 447 10.79 13.23 -2.87
CA ASN A 447 10.98 11.84 -2.43
C ASN A 447 11.97 11.09 -3.33
N GLN A 448 11.94 11.34 -4.64
CA GLN A 448 12.97 10.81 -5.55
C GLN A 448 14.37 11.25 -5.11
N THR A 449 14.52 12.53 -4.76
CA THR A 449 15.79 13.11 -4.31
C THR A 449 16.23 12.56 -2.95
N CYS A 450 15.30 12.44 -2.00
CA CYS A 450 15.52 11.83 -0.67
C CYS A 450 16.06 10.40 -0.83
N ILE A 451 15.30 9.53 -1.51
CA ILE A 451 15.71 8.13 -1.74
C ILE A 451 17.02 8.08 -2.55
N ALA A 452 17.18 8.92 -3.56
CA ALA A 452 18.38 8.89 -4.41
C ALA A 452 19.68 9.23 -3.67
N LYS A 453 19.60 10.07 -2.63
CA LYS A 453 20.76 10.49 -1.84
C LYS A 453 21.22 9.42 -0.86
N THR A 454 20.29 8.74 -0.20
CA THR A 454 20.60 7.89 0.95
C THR A 454 20.35 6.40 0.69
N LEU A 455 19.39 6.07 -0.17
CA LEU A 455 18.81 4.73 -0.28
C LEU A 455 18.70 4.21 -1.72
N ALA A 456 19.36 4.87 -2.69
CA ALA A 456 19.24 4.53 -4.11
C ALA A 456 19.57 3.05 -4.37
N LEU A 457 20.75 2.63 -3.91
CA LEU A 457 21.24 1.26 -4.11
C LEU A 457 20.34 0.19 -3.47
N PRO A 458 20.03 0.24 -2.15
CA PRO A 458 19.18 -0.79 -1.54
C PRO A 458 17.76 -0.79 -2.12
N CYS A 459 17.15 0.38 -2.33
CA CYS A 459 15.80 0.47 -2.89
C CYS A 459 15.76 -0.10 -4.32
N ASN A 460 16.66 0.33 -5.21
CA ASN A 460 16.66 -0.14 -6.59
C ASN A 460 17.03 -1.63 -6.70
N ALA A 461 17.89 -2.15 -5.82
CA ALA A 461 18.19 -3.58 -5.77
C ALA A 461 16.94 -4.41 -5.40
N LEU A 462 16.20 -4.01 -4.36
CA LEU A 462 14.93 -4.67 -3.98
C LEU A 462 13.88 -4.58 -5.08
N LEU A 463 13.73 -3.42 -5.73
CA LEU A 463 12.78 -3.26 -6.85
C LEU A 463 13.16 -4.15 -8.04
N THR A 464 14.45 -4.28 -8.33
CA THR A 464 14.96 -5.18 -9.39
C THR A 464 14.75 -6.65 -9.01
N LYS A 465 14.92 -7.01 -7.74
CA LYS A 465 14.64 -8.34 -7.21
C LYS A 465 13.16 -8.68 -7.27
N ALA A 466 12.27 -7.78 -6.86
CA ALA A 466 10.82 -7.96 -6.99
C ALA A 466 10.41 -8.26 -8.44
N LEU A 467 11.01 -7.55 -9.39
CA LEU A 467 10.76 -7.77 -10.81
C LEU A 467 11.28 -9.14 -11.30
N ALA A 468 12.47 -9.55 -10.84
CA ALA A 468 13.05 -10.86 -11.12
C ALA A 468 12.21 -12.02 -10.55
N MET A 469 11.71 -11.86 -9.32
CA MET A 469 10.83 -12.85 -8.67
C MET A 469 9.53 -13.04 -9.43
N HIS A 470 8.91 -11.95 -9.89
CA HIS A 470 7.74 -12.04 -10.77
C HIS A 470 8.03 -12.77 -12.10
N LEU A 471 9.25 -12.62 -12.63
CA LEU A 471 9.66 -13.25 -13.89
C LEU A 471 9.92 -14.75 -13.76
N TRP A 472 10.55 -15.18 -12.66
CA TRP A 472 11.15 -16.52 -12.57
C TRP A 472 10.69 -17.35 -11.38
N GLN A 473 9.99 -16.76 -10.40
CA GLN A 473 9.46 -17.44 -9.22
C GLN A 473 8.01 -17.01 -8.91
N PRO A 474 7.06 -17.06 -9.88
CA PRO A 474 5.70 -16.59 -9.67
C PRO A 474 4.91 -17.39 -8.62
N GLU A 475 5.38 -18.58 -8.25
CA GLU A 475 4.72 -19.48 -7.29
C GLU A 475 5.11 -19.20 -5.83
N ILE A 476 6.32 -18.70 -5.57
CA ILE A 476 6.87 -18.56 -4.20
C ILE A 476 6.30 -17.34 -3.50
N ILE A 477 6.15 -16.24 -4.23
CA ILE A 477 5.59 -14.98 -3.74
C ILE A 477 4.49 -14.56 -4.69
N HIS A 478 3.34 -14.19 -4.15
CA HIS A 478 2.19 -13.66 -4.90
C HIS A 478 2.46 -12.24 -5.46
N LEU A 479 3.54 -12.08 -6.24
CA LEU A 479 3.87 -10.90 -7.03
C LEU A 479 3.14 -10.98 -8.38
N ASP A 480 1.93 -10.42 -8.39
CA ASP A 480 1.12 -10.31 -9.61
C ASP A 480 1.72 -9.33 -10.63
N PRO A 481 1.24 -9.32 -11.90
CA PRO A 481 1.74 -8.39 -12.93
C PRO A 481 1.62 -6.91 -12.54
N GLU A 482 0.64 -6.55 -11.71
CA GLU A 482 0.43 -5.17 -11.27
C GLU A 482 1.51 -4.73 -10.26
N ALA A 483 1.88 -5.60 -9.31
CA ALA A 483 3.01 -5.39 -8.41
C ALA A 483 4.33 -5.22 -9.18
N ALA A 484 4.56 -6.07 -10.18
CA ALA A 484 5.73 -5.97 -11.05
C ALA A 484 5.75 -4.67 -11.87
N GLU A 485 4.58 -4.21 -12.35
CA GLU A 485 4.46 -2.90 -12.97
C GLU A 485 4.86 -1.77 -12.02
N HIS A 486 4.40 -1.80 -10.77
CA HIS A 486 4.80 -0.79 -9.80
C HIS A 486 6.31 -0.78 -9.58
N ALA A 487 6.94 -1.95 -9.46
CA ALA A 487 8.39 -2.06 -9.28
C ALA A 487 9.18 -1.45 -10.46
N ILE A 488 8.85 -1.80 -11.71
CA ILE A 488 9.54 -1.24 -12.89
C ILE A 488 9.31 0.27 -13.03
N PHE A 489 8.13 0.77 -12.64
CA PHE A 489 7.86 2.20 -12.65
C PHE A 489 8.71 2.93 -11.61
N CYS A 490 8.83 2.40 -10.39
CA CYS A 490 9.70 2.97 -9.37
C CYS A 490 11.15 3.07 -9.86
N LEU A 491 11.68 1.99 -10.46
CA LEU A 491 13.02 1.99 -11.07
C LEU A 491 13.15 3.06 -12.15
N TYR A 492 12.15 3.17 -13.02
CA TYR A 492 12.13 4.17 -14.07
C TYR A 492 12.15 5.61 -13.50
N LEU A 493 11.33 5.91 -12.49
CA LEU A 493 11.32 7.22 -11.82
C LEU A 493 12.69 7.53 -11.19
N MET A 494 13.28 6.55 -10.50
CA MET A 494 14.58 6.67 -9.86
C MET A 494 15.74 6.81 -10.86
N SER A 495 15.60 6.29 -12.08
CA SER A 495 16.67 6.36 -13.09
C SER A 495 17.05 7.78 -13.50
N ASN A 496 16.20 8.79 -13.22
CA ASN A 496 16.57 10.20 -13.42
C ASN A 496 17.75 10.64 -12.54
N HIS A 497 17.90 10.04 -11.36
CA HIS A 497 19.03 10.30 -10.47
C HIS A 497 20.21 9.38 -10.77
N GLY A 498 19.94 8.19 -11.33
CA GLY A 498 20.93 7.18 -11.69
C GLY A 498 22.02 7.60 -12.68
N PHE A 499 21.86 8.75 -13.37
CA PHE A 499 22.90 9.34 -14.20
C PHE A 499 24.03 10.01 -13.40
N ARG A 500 23.76 10.39 -12.15
CA ARG A 500 24.67 11.19 -11.31
C ARG A 500 25.00 10.51 -10.00
N THR A 501 24.09 9.71 -9.47
CA THR A 501 24.29 8.88 -8.29
C THR A 501 24.33 7.41 -8.69
N PRO A 502 24.98 6.54 -7.90
CA PRO A 502 24.89 5.10 -8.10
C PRO A 502 23.43 4.64 -8.18
N PHE A 503 23.07 4.01 -9.29
CA PHE A 503 21.71 3.52 -9.53
C PHE A 503 21.52 2.12 -8.96
N LEU A 504 22.46 1.22 -9.25
CA LEU A 504 22.46 -0.17 -8.78
C LEU A 504 23.88 -0.60 -8.37
N PRO A 505 24.02 -1.63 -7.53
CA PRO A 505 25.31 -2.23 -7.21
C PRO A 505 26.01 -2.74 -8.47
N LYS A 506 27.36 -2.81 -8.43
CA LYS A 506 28.15 -3.23 -9.61
C LYS A 506 27.70 -4.57 -10.15
N GLU A 507 27.38 -5.52 -9.29
CA GLU A 507 26.96 -6.89 -9.62
C GLU A 507 25.78 -6.94 -10.61
N TYR A 508 24.94 -5.90 -10.62
CA TYR A 508 23.81 -5.79 -11.54
C TYR A 508 24.19 -5.30 -12.95
N GLY A 509 25.36 -4.66 -13.09
CA GLY A 509 25.80 -3.92 -14.27
C GLY A 509 27.21 -4.24 -14.79
N ASN A 510 27.98 -5.11 -14.13
CA ASN A 510 29.46 -5.16 -14.21
C ASN A 510 30.06 -5.75 -15.50
N ASP A 511 29.59 -5.35 -16.68
CA ASP A 511 30.17 -5.76 -17.94
C ASP A 511 30.37 -4.57 -18.88
N LEU A 512 31.54 -4.54 -19.54
CA LEU A 512 31.76 -3.78 -20.80
C LEU A 512 30.65 -4.09 -21.84
N ASP A 513 30.05 -5.28 -21.73
CA ASP A 513 28.92 -5.72 -22.52
C ASP A 513 27.60 -5.62 -21.73
N LEU A 514 26.89 -4.50 -21.90
CA LEU A 514 25.58 -4.27 -21.29
C LEU A 514 24.56 -5.39 -21.56
N LYS A 515 24.73 -6.18 -22.64
CA LYS A 515 23.85 -7.33 -22.92
C LYS A 515 23.96 -8.45 -21.87
N LYS A 516 25.10 -8.54 -21.18
CA LYS A 516 25.35 -9.53 -20.13
C LYS A 516 24.90 -9.08 -18.75
N SER A 517 24.74 -7.77 -18.55
CA SER A 517 24.30 -7.21 -17.27
C SER A 517 22.97 -7.80 -16.78
N LEU A 518 22.87 -8.10 -15.48
CA LEU A 518 21.65 -8.63 -14.88
C LEU A 518 20.47 -7.68 -15.04
N ALA A 519 20.71 -6.37 -14.85
CA ALA A 519 19.67 -5.35 -15.04
C ALA A 519 19.10 -5.36 -16.46
N ALA A 520 19.94 -5.43 -17.51
CA ALA A 520 19.45 -5.54 -18.89
C ALA A 520 18.59 -6.78 -19.10
N LYS A 521 19.03 -7.93 -18.56
CA LYS A 521 18.32 -9.20 -18.71
C LYS A 521 16.95 -9.17 -18.04
N VAL A 522 16.86 -8.63 -16.82
CA VAL A 522 15.59 -8.45 -16.10
C VAL A 522 14.66 -7.51 -16.88
N PHE A 523 15.11 -6.30 -17.24
CA PHE A 523 14.27 -5.31 -17.91
C PHE A 523 13.82 -5.76 -19.31
N HIS A 524 14.70 -6.44 -20.06
CA HIS A 524 14.36 -6.99 -21.37
C HIS A 524 13.36 -8.14 -21.28
N SER A 525 13.51 -9.02 -20.29
CA SER A 525 12.58 -10.13 -20.05
C SER A 525 11.20 -9.61 -19.67
N TYR A 526 11.14 -8.64 -18.75
CA TYR A 526 9.89 -7.99 -18.38
C TYR A 526 9.21 -7.34 -19.58
N ARG A 527 9.93 -6.51 -20.36
CA ARG A 527 9.39 -5.85 -21.57
C ARG A 527 8.74 -6.83 -22.56
N LYS A 528 9.26 -8.06 -22.66
CA LYS A 528 8.79 -9.09 -23.60
C LYS A 528 7.56 -9.86 -23.12
N ARG A 529 7.15 -9.69 -21.86
CA ARG A 529 5.98 -10.37 -21.32
C ARG A 529 4.69 -9.94 -22.05
N ALA A 530 3.78 -10.89 -22.21
CA ALA A 530 2.50 -10.66 -22.89
C ALA A 530 1.45 -10.00 -21.97
N ASP A 531 1.54 -10.25 -20.67
CA ASP A 531 0.59 -9.83 -19.62
C ASP A 531 0.87 -8.45 -19.03
N ILE A 532 1.93 -7.76 -19.48
CA ILE A 532 2.27 -6.42 -18.98
C ILE A 532 1.58 -5.32 -19.80
N THR A 533 1.18 -4.25 -19.10
CA THR A 533 0.52 -3.10 -19.73
C THR A 533 1.48 -2.30 -20.61
N LEU A 534 0.94 -1.40 -21.43
CA LEU A 534 1.74 -0.43 -22.21
C LEU A 534 2.59 0.47 -21.31
N ALA A 535 2.10 0.74 -20.10
CA ALA A 535 2.79 1.50 -19.07
C ALA A 535 4.09 0.81 -18.66
N GLY A 536 3.97 -0.46 -18.25
CA GLY A 536 5.10 -1.27 -17.83
C GLY A 536 6.11 -1.48 -18.97
N LYS A 537 5.61 -1.69 -20.20
CA LYS A 537 6.46 -1.77 -21.40
C LYS A 537 7.26 -0.49 -21.60
N HIS A 538 6.60 0.67 -21.53
CA HIS A 538 7.25 1.97 -21.66
C HIS A 538 8.33 2.18 -20.58
N ALA A 539 8.02 1.93 -19.31
CA ALA A 539 8.96 2.07 -18.20
C ALA A 539 10.23 1.20 -18.41
N ALA A 540 10.03 -0.07 -18.79
CA ALA A 540 11.13 -0.98 -19.10
C ALA A 540 11.94 -0.53 -20.32
N GLU A 541 11.29 -0.04 -21.38
CA GLU A 541 11.97 0.53 -22.55
C GLU A 541 12.82 1.75 -22.20
N GLN A 542 12.30 2.66 -21.37
CA GLN A 542 13.06 3.81 -20.91
C GLN A 542 14.29 3.39 -20.10
N LEU A 543 14.16 2.41 -19.20
CA LEU A 543 15.29 1.89 -18.43
C LEU A 543 16.36 1.29 -19.35
N LEU A 544 15.97 0.51 -20.36
CA LEU A 544 16.90 -0.07 -21.35
C LEU A 544 17.61 1.02 -22.18
N LEU A 545 16.90 2.08 -22.61
CA LEU A 545 17.50 3.19 -23.34
C LEU A 545 18.52 3.96 -22.49
N ARG A 546 18.27 4.10 -21.19
CA ARG A 546 19.11 4.85 -20.24
C ARG A 546 20.29 4.04 -19.70
N LEU A 547 20.23 2.71 -19.79
CA LEU A 547 21.13 1.77 -19.10
C LEU A 547 22.62 2.10 -19.28
N ARG A 548 23.05 2.46 -20.50
CA ARG A 548 24.44 2.79 -20.82
C ARG A 548 24.97 4.02 -20.08
N TYR A 549 24.08 4.90 -19.66
CA TYR A 549 24.42 6.19 -19.03
C TYR A 549 24.17 6.17 -17.52
N MET A 550 23.66 5.06 -16.97
CA MET A 550 23.44 4.92 -15.53
C MET A 550 24.72 4.44 -14.83
N THR A 551 24.91 4.88 -13.59
CA THR A 551 26.08 4.57 -12.79
C THR A 551 25.87 3.27 -12.01
N PHE A 552 26.78 2.30 -12.15
CA PHE A 552 26.80 1.06 -11.37
C PHE A 552 28.03 1.04 -10.46
N GLN A 553 27.81 1.17 -9.16
CA GLN A 553 28.88 1.36 -8.16
C GLN A 553 28.49 0.73 -6.82
N GLY A 554 29.50 0.52 -5.96
CA GLY A 554 29.35 -0.21 -4.69
C GLY A 554 29.20 -1.72 -4.87
N SER A 555 29.16 -2.44 -3.75
CA SER A 555 28.81 -3.85 -3.69
C SER A 555 27.51 -4.06 -2.89
N VAL A 556 26.82 -5.16 -3.18
CA VAL A 556 25.69 -5.63 -2.37
C VAL A 556 26.09 -5.86 -0.92
N SER A 557 27.34 -6.29 -0.65
CA SER A 557 27.86 -6.48 0.71
C SER A 557 27.91 -5.18 1.52
N ASP A 558 28.08 -4.04 0.84
CA ASP A 558 28.30 -2.75 1.48
C ASP A 558 26.99 -2.05 1.88
N LEU A 559 25.84 -2.58 1.45
CA LEU A 559 24.52 -1.97 1.67
C LEU A 559 24.04 -2.06 3.13
N ASN A 560 24.81 -2.72 4.01
CA ASN A 560 24.24 -3.43 5.14
C ASN A 560 24.45 -2.79 6.52
N MET A 561 25.04 -1.60 6.65
CA MET A 561 25.64 -1.23 7.94
C MET A 561 25.14 0.05 8.64
N THR A 562 24.45 0.98 7.98
CA THR A 562 24.17 2.28 8.64
C THR A 562 22.72 2.73 8.62
N ILE A 563 21.92 2.31 7.64
CA ILE A 563 20.62 2.95 7.39
C ILE A 563 19.43 2.05 7.75
N CYS A 564 19.53 0.74 7.53
CA CYS A 564 18.45 -0.24 7.78
C CYS A 564 18.97 -1.41 8.62
N PRO A 565 19.03 -1.29 9.96
CA PRO A 565 19.76 -2.22 10.82
C PRO A 565 19.18 -3.65 10.85
N SER A 566 17.93 -3.85 10.42
CA SER A 566 17.31 -5.17 10.35
C SER A 566 17.48 -5.89 9.01
N THR A 567 18.03 -5.21 8.00
CA THR A 567 18.26 -5.81 6.68
C THR A 567 19.61 -6.52 6.60
N GLN A 568 19.69 -7.50 5.72
CA GLN A 568 20.91 -8.25 5.43
C GLN A 568 21.33 -8.06 3.97
N ALA A 569 22.63 -8.21 3.67
CA ALA A 569 23.15 -8.06 2.31
C ALA A 569 22.48 -9.04 1.33
N SER A 570 22.14 -10.24 1.81
CA SER A 570 21.37 -11.26 1.09
C SER A 570 19.98 -10.78 0.67
N ASP A 571 19.39 -9.80 1.36
CA ASP A 571 18.08 -9.24 1.00
C ASP A 571 18.14 -8.55 -0.36
N TYR A 572 19.26 -7.90 -0.64
CA TYR A 572 19.51 -7.13 -1.86
C TYR A 572 20.14 -7.96 -2.98
N ALA A 573 20.62 -9.18 -2.68
CA ALA A 573 21.18 -10.10 -3.66
C ALA A 573 20.09 -10.96 -4.32
N PHE A 574 20.34 -11.40 -5.55
CA PHE A 574 19.56 -12.50 -6.14
C PHE A 574 19.96 -13.80 -5.45
N ASP A 575 18.96 -14.60 -5.04
CA ASP A 575 19.23 -15.96 -4.62
C ASP A 575 19.81 -16.79 -5.80
N PRO A 576 20.45 -17.94 -5.55
CA PRO A 576 21.08 -18.72 -6.60
C PRO A 576 20.11 -19.13 -7.73
N GLN A 577 18.83 -19.36 -7.42
CA GLN A 577 17.84 -19.74 -8.42
C GLN A 577 17.51 -18.55 -9.34
N LEU A 578 17.22 -17.38 -8.76
CA LEU A 578 16.99 -16.14 -9.50
C LEU A 578 18.21 -15.74 -10.33
N LEU A 579 19.41 -15.87 -9.78
CA LEU A 579 20.65 -15.55 -10.47
C LEU A 579 20.85 -16.45 -11.69
N ASN A 580 20.69 -17.77 -11.53
CA ASN A 580 20.82 -18.73 -12.63
C ASN A 580 19.77 -18.50 -13.72
N ALA A 581 18.50 -18.29 -13.31
CA ALA A 581 17.41 -17.97 -14.23
C ALA A 581 17.70 -16.68 -15.01
N SER A 582 18.18 -15.64 -14.33
CA SER A 582 18.61 -14.38 -14.95
C SER A 582 19.72 -14.61 -15.97
N GLN A 583 20.76 -15.35 -15.58
CA GLN A 583 21.95 -15.55 -16.41
C GLN A 583 21.63 -16.29 -17.71
N SER A 584 20.64 -17.18 -17.70
CA SER A 584 20.17 -17.92 -18.88
C SER A 584 19.53 -17.04 -19.97
N VAL A 585 19.13 -15.81 -19.65
CA VAL A 585 18.49 -14.90 -20.61
C VAL A 585 19.52 -14.33 -21.59
N ILE A 586 19.22 -14.48 -22.88
CA ILE A 586 20.04 -13.92 -23.98
C ILE A 586 19.40 -12.62 -24.50
N VAL A 587 20.13 -11.51 -24.36
CA VAL A 587 19.75 -10.21 -24.92
C VAL A 587 20.42 -10.01 -26.28
N THR A 588 19.71 -10.34 -27.36
CA THR A 588 20.27 -10.29 -28.73
C THR A 588 20.60 -8.86 -29.19
N LYS A 589 19.68 -7.92 -28.95
CA LYS A 589 19.79 -6.52 -29.37
C LYS A 589 19.37 -5.57 -28.25
N LEU A 590 20.24 -4.59 -27.98
CA LEU A 590 19.95 -3.42 -27.15
C LEU A 590 19.98 -2.19 -28.06
N THR A 591 18.94 -1.36 -27.95
CA THR A 591 18.92 -0.02 -28.54
C THR A 591 19.28 0.95 -27.44
N PHE A 592 20.27 1.81 -27.67
CA PHE A 592 20.66 2.85 -26.72
C PHE A 592 19.91 4.14 -27.03
N GLY A 593 19.52 4.86 -25.97
CA GLY A 593 18.92 6.18 -26.10
C GLY A 593 19.94 7.28 -26.34
N ALA A 594 19.46 8.52 -26.31
CA ALA A 594 20.27 9.72 -26.38
C ALA A 594 21.13 9.87 -25.13
N CYS A 595 22.36 10.37 -25.32
CA CYS A 595 23.23 10.76 -24.22
C CYS A 595 22.62 11.96 -23.48
N PRO A 596 22.49 11.92 -22.14
CA PRO A 596 21.94 13.04 -21.38
C PRO A 596 22.91 14.23 -21.37
N ARG A 597 22.37 15.43 -21.57
CA ARG A 597 23.15 16.67 -21.41
C ARG A 597 23.27 17.06 -19.93
N LYS A 598 24.28 17.85 -19.58
CA LYS A 598 24.45 18.31 -18.19
C LYS A 598 23.34 19.27 -17.75
N ASP A 599 22.84 20.10 -18.66
CA ASP A 599 21.85 21.15 -18.36
C ASP A 599 20.41 20.67 -18.21
N ILE A 600 20.12 19.38 -18.50
CA ILE A 600 18.75 18.84 -18.35
C ILE A 600 18.41 18.39 -16.93
N PHE A 601 19.38 18.38 -16.01
CA PHE A 601 19.23 17.78 -14.68
C PHE A 601 18.85 18.76 -13.57
N ASP A 602 19.49 19.94 -13.52
CA ASP A 602 19.47 20.81 -12.35
C ASP A 602 19.02 22.24 -12.65
N ARG A 603 18.57 22.48 -13.88
CA ARG A 603 18.18 23.82 -14.32
C ARG A 603 16.66 23.88 -14.46
N PRO A 604 15.96 24.66 -13.61
CA PRO A 604 14.51 24.72 -13.66
C PRO A 604 13.99 25.32 -14.96
N ILE A 605 12.88 24.77 -15.43
CA ILE A 605 12.33 25.09 -16.74
C ILE A 605 10.83 25.36 -16.66
N LEU A 606 10.36 26.24 -17.55
CA LEU A 606 8.98 26.67 -17.63
C LEU A 606 8.37 26.22 -18.96
N ARG A 607 7.16 25.66 -18.88
CA ARG A 607 6.34 25.26 -20.03
C ARG A 607 5.20 26.24 -20.22
N ARG A 608 4.95 26.69 -21.45
CA ARG A 608 3.77 27.47 -21.84
C ARG A 608 3.17 26.94 -23.12
N ARG A 609 1.84 26.96 -23.28
CA ARG A 609 1.22 26.61 -24.57
C ARG A 609 1.60 27.62 -25.63
N ALA A 610 1.96 27.15 -26.82
CA ALA A 610 2.11 28.05 -27.97
C ALA A 610 0.72 28.59 -28.34
N HIS A 611 0.53 29.90 -28.26
CA HIS A 611 -0.74 30.52 -28.67
C HIS A 611 -0.82 30.64 -30.20
N HIS A 612 -2.01 30.38 -30.74
CA HIS A 612 -2.37 30.81 -32.09
C HIS A 612 -2.39 32.36 -32.14
N GLU A 613 -1.91 32.94 -33.25
CA GLU A 613 -1.09 34.16 -33.27
C GLU A 613 -1.74 35.49 -32.84
N ASN A 614 -3.02 35.57 -32.46
CA ASN A 614 -3.76 36.85 -32.49
C ASN A 614 -4.13 37.51 -31.15
N LYS A 615 -3.76 36.97 -29.98
CA LYS A 615 -4.00 37.66 -28.69
C LYS A 615 -2.70 38.07 -28.00
N VAL A 616 -2.54 39.38 -27.76
CA VAL A 616 -1.47 39.94 -26.92
C VAL A 616 -1.84 39.65 -25.46
N MET A 617 -1.39 38.52 -24.94
CA MET A 617 -1.51 38.22 -23.52
C MET A 617 -0.38 38.92 -22.73
N PRO A 618 -0.62 39.29 -21.45
CA PRO A 618 0.45 39.68 -20.55
C PRO A 618 1.55 38.62 -20.54
N VAL A 619 2.80 39.08 -20.56
CA VAL A 619 4.02 38.28 -20.76
C VAL A 619 4.23 37.24 -19.65
N PHE A 620 3.41 37.29 -18.59
CA PHE A 620 3.43 36.45 -17.41
C PHE A 620 1.99 36.13 -16.96
N GLY A 621 1.26 35.37 -17.75
CA GLY A 621 -0.02 34.78 -17.30
C GLY A 621 0.22 33.67 -16.26
N ARG A 622 -0.80 33.39 -15.43
CA ARG A 622 -0.84 32.30 -14.41
C ARG A 622 -0.70 30.88 -15.01
N ASP A 623 -0.56 30.77 -16.33
CA ASP A 623 -0.67 29.54 -17.12
C ASP A 623 0.68 28.85 -17.41
N ALA A 624 1.80 29.29 -16.83
CA ALA A 624 3.08 28.61 -16.99
C ALA A 624 3.20 27.45 -16.00
N ASP A 625 3.61 26.27 -16.49
CA ASP A 625 3.96 25.15 -15.62
C ASP A 625 5.44 25.18 -15.31
N TYR A 626 5.76 24.93 -14.04
CA TYR A 626 7.12 24.91 -13.52
C TYR A 626 7.60 23.47 -13.33
N PHE A 627 8.83 23.22 -13.75
CA PHE A 627 9.50 21.95 -13.59
C PHE A 627 10.88 22.18 -12.98
N PRO A 628 11.29 21.35 -12.00
CA PRO A 628 12.65 21.41 -11.45
C PRO A 628 13.75 21.16 -12.48
N SER A 629 13.46 20.44 -13.57
CA SER A 629 14.42 20.20 -14.65
C SER A 629 13.75 19.84 -15.97
N ALA A 630 14.50 19.96 -17.08
CA ALA A 630 14.03 19.53 -18.41
C ALA A 630 13.75 18.02 -18.47
N LEU A 631 14.49 17.21 -17.70
CA LEU A 631 14.25 15.78 -17.62
C LEU A 631 12.91 15.46 -16.94
N GLN A 632 12.55 16.18 -15.87
CA GLN A 632 11.25 16.01 -15.22
C GLN A 632 10.10 16.51 -16.08
N ALA A 633 10.31 17.62 -16.81
CA ALA A 633 9.34 18.08 -17.80
C ALA A 633 9.11 17.05 -18.91
N ALA A 634 10.19 16.43 -19.42
CA ALA A 634 10.11 15.37 -20.42
C ALA A 634 9.41 14.12 -19.88
N GLN A 635 9.67 13.77 -18.62
CA GLN A 635 8.99 12.67 -17.95
C GLN A 635 7.48 12.90 -17.85
N GLU A 636 7.02 14.04 -17.33
CA GLU A 636 5.58 14.34 -17.29
C GLU A 636 4.97 14.29 -18.70
N PHE A 637 5.71 14.81 -19.69
CA PHE A 637 5.27 14.83 -21.09
C PHE A 637 5.12 13.44 -21.70
N SER A 638 6.06 12.52 -21.45
CA SER A 638 6.01 11.15 -21.99
C SER A 638 4.81 10.35 -21.46
N PHE A 639 4.29 10.72 -20.29
CA PHE A 639 3.13 10.06 -19.68
C PHE A 639 1.80 10.72 -19.97
N GLY A 640 1.74 12.06 -19.96
CA GLY A 640 0.48 12.80 -19.99
C GLY A 640 -0.14 12.98 -21.38
N SER A 641 0.60 12.70 -22.45
CA SER A 641 0.15 13.04 -23.81
C SER A 641 -0.42 11.84 -24.56
N THR A 642 -1.72 11.57 -24.37
CA THR A 642 -2.50 10.69 -25.27
C THR A 642 -2.46 11.16 -26.73
N LYS A 643 -2.10 12.44 -26.97
CA LYS A 643 -1.98 13.05 -28.29
C LYS A 643 -0.65 12.81 -28.97
N VAL A 644 0.38 12.39 -28.24
CA VAL A 644 1.66 12.10 -28.88
C VAL A 644 1.61 10.66 -29.39
N ARG A 645 1.02 10.52 -30.58
CA ARG A 645 1.11 9.31 -31.40
C ARG A 645 2.56 9.18 -31.89
N HIS A 646 3.47 8.78 -31.02
CA HIS A 646 4.77 8.34 -31.49
C HIS A 646 4.59 6.99 -32.17
N VAL A 647 4.78 6.96 -33.49
CA VAL A 647 4.82 5.73 -34.32
C VAL A 647 6.09 4.91 -34.03
N GLY A 648 6.79 5.17 -32.92
CA GLY A 648 8.07 4.57 -32.58
C GLY A 648 8.40 4.69 -31.09
N GLN A 649 9.56 4.14 -30.74
CA GLN A 649 10.09 4.11 -29.37
C GLN A 649 10.30 5.54 -28.84
N ILE A 650 9.69 5.87 -27.71
CA ILE A 650 9.87 7.16 -27.03
C ILE A 650 11.25 7.16 -26.37
N ASP A 651 11.98 8.25 -26.44
CA ASP A 651 13.22 8.46 -25.67
C ASP A 651 13.09 9.75 -24.85
N VAL A 652 12.88 9.60 -23.54
CA VAL A 652 12.66 10.72 -22.63
C VAL A 652 13.90 11.61 -22.51
N VAL A 653 15.11 11.06 -22.64
CA VAL A 653 16.34 11.85 -22.58
C VAL A 653 16.48 12.69 -23.85
N LEU A 654 16.13 12.14 -25.01
CA LEU A 654 16.08 12.91 -26.26
C LEU A 654 15.06 14.05 -26.16
N ILE A 655 13.87 13.78 -25.60
CA ILE A 655 12.85 14.80 -25.36
C ILE A 655 13.39 15.90 -24.44
N ALA A 656 14.04 15.53 -23.32
CA ALA A 656 14.64 16.48 -22.39
C ALA A 656 15.73 17.34 -23.05
N ASN A 657 16.59 16.72 -23.86
CA ASN A 657 17.62 17.42 -24.63
C ASN A 657 17.00 18.44 -25.62
N ASN A 658 15.90 18.06 -26.29
CA ASN A 658 15.16 18.93 -27.20
C ASN A 658 14.46 20.08 -26.47
N ILE A 659 13.89 19.83 -25.30
CA ILE A 659 13.30 20.84 -24.40
C ILE A 659 14.38 21.86 -24.00
N ALA A 660 15.55 21.41 -23.55
CA ALA A 660 16.66 22.30 -23.18
C ALA A 660 17.18 23.11 -24.39
N ASN A 661 17.29 22.49 -25.57
CA ASN A 661 17.65 23.20 -26.81
C ASN A 661 16.61 24.28 -27.17
N SER A 662 15.32 23.96 -27.05
CA SER A 662 14.23 24.91 -27.29
C SER A 662 14.30 26.08 -26.30
N ALA A 663 14.59 25.81 -25.02
CA ALA A 663 14.78 26.84 -23.99
C ALA A 663 16.00 27.74 -24.26
N ASN A 664 17.08 27.17 -24.80
CA ASN A 664 18.24 27.93 -25.31
C ASN A 664 17.94 28.70 -26.61
N GLY A 665 16.72 28.59 -27.16
CA GLY A 665 16.30 29.29 -28.37
C GLY A 665 16.68 28.60 -29.68
N GLN A 666 17.22 27.38 -29.63
CA GLN A 666 17.53 26.59 -30.82
C GLN A 666 16.26 26.08 -31.51
N LYS A 667 16.34 25.85 -32.83
CA LYS A 667 15.22 25.31 -33.62
C LYS A 667 15.16 23.78 -33.48
N THR A 668 14.55 23.30 -32.40
CA THR A 668 14.28 21.87 -32.16
C THR A 668 12.79 21.60 -32.01
N GLN A 669 12.38 20.33 -31.91
CA GLN A 669 10.99 19.99 -31.60
C GLN A 669 10.61 20.57 -30.24
N SER A 670 9.63 21.50 -30.24
CA SER A 670 9.14 22.17 -29.03
C SER A 670 7.85 21.56 -28.49
N TYR A 671 7.31 20.54 -29.18
CA TYR A 671 6.12 19.77 -28.79
C TYR A 671 4.87 20.62 -28.58
N SER A 672 4.68 21.69 -29.37
CA SER A 672 3.58 22.67 -29.25
C SER A 672 3.64 23.55 -28.00
N PHE A 673 4.78 23.58 -27.31
CA PHE A 673 5.02 24.45 -26.18
C PHE A 673 6.13 25.45 -26.48
N VAL A 674 6.14 26.52 -25.69
CA VAL A 674 7.27 27.43 -25.54
C VAL A 674 7.96 27.06 -24.23
N TRP A 675 9.23 26.69 -24.32
CA TRP A 675 10.09 26.34 -23.20
C TRP A 675 11.05 27.48 -22.92
N ASN A 676 11.20 27.88 -21.65
CA ASN A 676 12.15 28.90 -21.21
C ASN A 676 12.80 28.47 -19.89
N TRP A 677 14.07 28.79 -19.68
CA TRP A 677 14.69 28.64 -18.36
C TRP A 677 14.10 29.63 -17.36
N GLN A 678 13.95 29.22 -16.10
CA GLN A 678 13.36 30.08 -15.06
C GLN A 678 14.21 31.35 -14.83
N GLU A 679 15.53 31.21 -14.75
CA GLU A 679 16.46 32.32 -14.47
C GLU A 679 16.44 33.44 -15.52
N GLU A 680 16.20 33.12 -16.80
CA GLU A 680 16.07 34.12 -17.86
C GLU A 680 14.87 35.04 -17.63
N ILE A 681 13.82 34.52 -16.97
CA ILE A 681 12.64 35.29 -16.63
C ILE A 681 12.91 36.23 -15.47
N VAL A 682 13.57 35.73 -14.42
CA VAL A 682 13.84 36.50 -13.20
C VAL A 682 14.78 37.67 -13.51
N HIS A 683 15.82 37.45 -14.30
CA HIS A 683 16.86 38.46 -14.52
C HIS A 683 16.56 39.46 -15.64
N ASN A 684 15.66 39.14 -16.61
CA ASN A 684 15.44 40.05 -17.73
C ASN A 684 14.05 39.95 -18.41
N PRO A 685 12.97 40.36 -17.72
CA PRO A 685 11.62 40.30 -18.28
C PRO A 685 11.46 41.14 -19.56
N ASN A 686 12.27 42.19 -19.73
CA ASN A 686 12.22 43.08 -20.89
C ASN A 686 12.89 42.48 -22.14
N LYS A 687 13.93 41.64 -21.98
CA LYS A 687 14.60 40.97 -23.11
C LYS A 687 13.69 39.90 -23.74
N LEU A 688 12.85 39.24 -22.94
CA LEU A 688 11.83 38.31 -23.41
C LEU A 688 10.76 39.01 -24.27
N LYS A 689 10.33 40.22 -23.90
CA LYS A 689 9.41 41.04 -24.72
C LYS A 689 10.01 41.34 -26.09
N LYS A 690 11.30 41.68 -26.16
CA LYS A 690 12.01 41.96 -27.42
C LYS A 690 12.19 40.70 -28.29
N LYS A 691 12.55 39.55 -27.68
CA LYS A 691 12.74 38.27 -28.40
C LYS A 691 11.44 37.74 -29.00
N HIS A 692 10.30 37.91 -28.30
CA HIS A 692 8.98 37.57 -28.85
C HIS A 692 8.56 38.46 -30.03
N ARG A 693 8.84 39.77 -29.98
CA ARG A 693 8.62 40.67 -31.13
C ARG A 693 9.48 40.26 -32.34
N SER A 694 10.74 39.90 -32.12
CA SER A 694 11.64 39.44 -33.19
C SER A 694 11.18 38.12 -33.83
N ARG A 695 10.68 37.15 -33.06
CA ARG A 695 10.16 35.88 -33.62
C ARG A 695 8.88 36.06 -34.45
N ARG A 696 7.99 36.99 -34.10
CA ARG A 696 6.82 37.33 -34.94
C ARG A 696 7.22 37.93 -36.29
N LEU A 697 8.31 38.71 -36.31
CA LEU A 697 8.80 39.32 -37.55
C LEU A 697 9.47 38.30 -38.47
N SER A 698 10.06 37.21 -37.94
CA SER A 698 10.69 36.17 -38.75
C SER A 698 9.76 35.04 -39.20
N SER A 699 8.66 34.77 -38.49
CA SER A 699 7.65 33.79 -38.95
C SER A 699 6.82 34.31 -40.14
N HIS A 700 6.65 35.64 -40.28
CA HIS A 700 6.02 36.23 -41.47
C HIS A 700 6.88 36.15 -42.74
N SER A 701 8.21 35.95 -42.64
CA SER A 701 9.05 35.83 -43.85
C SER A 701 9.08 34.43 -44.46
N PHE A 702 8.40 33.45 -43.87
CA PHE A 702 8.48 32.03 -44.29
C PHE A 702 7.17 31.44 -44.84
N MET A 703 6.11 32.24 -45.01
CA MET A 703 4.84 31.78 -45.62
C MET A 703 4.58 32.30 -47.05
N ASN A 704 5.54 32.95 -47.71
CA ASN A 704 5.41 33.38 -49.11
C ASN A 704 6.26 32.56 -50.13
N CYS A 705 6.38 31.25 -49.93
CA CYS A 705 6.89 30.34 -50.96
C CYS A 705 5.95 29.15 -51.17
N SER A 706 4.78 29.37 -51.78
CA SER A 706 4.08 28.33 -52.54
C SER A 706 2.98 28.92 -53.43
N SER A 707 3.32 29.26 -54.67
CA SER A 707 2.45 29.02 -55.84
C SER A 707 3.16 29.40 -57.14
N HIS A 708 3.83 28.44 -57.77
CA HIS A 708 3.85 28.40 -59.23
C HIS A 708 3.84 26.94 -59.70
N LYS A 709 2.67 26.54 -60.21
CA LYS A 709 2.53 25.41 -61.13
C LYS A 709 2.97 25.88 -62.51
N SER A 710 3.91 25.19 -63.13
CA SER A 710 3.92 25.00 -64.59
C SER A 710 4.71 23.75 -64.97
N ARG A 711 4.12 22.99 -65.89
CA ARG A 711 4.63 21.78 -66.52
C ARG A 711 5.54 22.13 -67.71
N SER A 712 6.58 21.33 -67.91
CA SER A 712 7.24 20.88 -69.17
C SER A 712 8.72 20.64 -68.80
N GLY A 713 9.39 19.53 -69.10
CA GLY A 713 9.40 18.75 -70.33
C GLY A 713 10.71 19.07 -71.07
N ILE A 714 11.61 18.08 -71.19
CA ILE A 714 12.78 17.95 -72.10
C ILE A 714 14.15 17.69 -71.39
N ALA A 715 14.52 16.41 -71.44
CA ALA A 715 15.78 15.78 -71.91
C ALA A 715 17.21 16.22 -71.46
N LYS A 716 17.94 15.16 -71.08
CA LYS A 716 19.29 14.72 -71.52
C LYS A 716 20.59 15.30 -70.91
N THR A 717 21.35 14.35 -70.33
CA THR A 717 22.83 14.18 -70.37
C THR A 717 23.63 15.15 -69.49
N VAL A 718 24.48 14.70 -68.55
CA VAL A 718 25.88 14.30 -68.77
C VAL A 718 26.41 13.44 -67.60
N LEU A 719 27.09 12.35 -67.97
CA LEU A 719 28.01 11.53 -67.19
C LEU A 719 29.33 12.29 -66.93
N SER A 720 29.93 12.12 -65.74
CA SER A 720 31.32 11.63 -65.52
C SER A 720 32.04 12.25 -64.30
N GLN A 721 32.86 11.41 -63.65
CA GLN A 721 34.12 11.72 -62.92
C GLN A 721 33.98 12.35 -61.50
N LEU A 722 34.61 11.91 -60.39
CA LEU A 722 35.76 11.02 -60.04
C LEU A 722 35.54 10.45 -58.60
N ASN A 723 35.75 9.15 -58.32
CA ASN A 723 36.93 8.49 -57.70
C ASN A 723 37.65 9.22 -56.53
N LEU A 724 37.60 8.63 -55.32
CA LEU A 724 38.71 8.02 -54.50
C LEU A 724 39.65 9.07 -53.84
N ASP A 725 39.88 9.10 -52.52
CA ASP A 725 40.59 8.15 -51.64
C ASP A 725 40.16 8.35 -50.15
N ARG A 726 39.96 7.33 -49.29
CA ARG A 726 40.93 6.53 -48.50
C ARG A 726 42.06 7.32 -47.84
N LEU A 727 42.02 7.43 -46.51
CA LEU A 727 43.22 7.46 -45.66
C LEU A 727 42.93 6.77 -44.31
N CYS A 728 43.69 5.70 -44.06
CA CYS A 728 43.85 5.01 -42.79
C CYS A 728 44.94 5.70 -41.95
N PHE A 729 44.85 5.57 -40.62
CA PHE A 729 45.96 5.51 -39.65
C PHE A 729 45.41 4.72 -38.44
N SER A 730 45.70 3.42 -38.31
CA SER A 730 46.77 2.76 -37.55
C SER A 730 46.76 2.99 -36.02
N GLU A 731 46.44 1.90 -35.29
CA GLU A 731 47.18 1.31 -34.13
C GLU A 731 48.51 2.00 -33.75
N THR A 732 48.94 2.18 -32.50
CA THR A 732 48.88 1.39 -31.23
C THR A 732 49.29 2.29 -30.04
N ALA A 733 48.68 2.08 -28.86
CA ALA A 733 49.33 1.93 -27.54
C ALA A 733 48.25 1.61 -26.49
#